data_AF-R6N1M1-F1
#
_entry.id   AF-R6N1M1-F1
#
_cell.length_a   1.000
_cell.length_b   1.000
_cell.length_c   1.000
_cell.angle_alpha   90.00
_cell.angle_beta   90.00
_cell.angle_gamma   90.00
#
_symmetry.space_group_name_H-M   'P 1'
#
loop_
_entity.id
_entity.type
_entity.pdbx_description
1 polymer ?
#
loop_
_entity_poly.entity_id
_entity_poly.type
_entity_poly.pdbx_seq_one_letter_code
_entity_poly.pdbx_strand_id
1 'polypeptide(L)'
;MKKKNYDKYILLLSFLLPFMDIYRSTVGNKFQLFGFSFVELINFLFTFILFVLLFFKSKQENKKIFSKKIIPIIIVYGIYIFLHVLHILSFENFIYINENISTIVELYYVVRAYILPLIVLFVYMKSNLKTIDIMGTLSKISLIFSLIIVISNVFKFSYVGYSSNYEGNVTIIGNIFSWFNGININDVDLYTSKGLFYSTNQLSAILGSLLFISAFYTLLKNDCKYYLSFLIKLIAALMLSTKTAFFAITFSILSIFVYAMIEYIFNKKKVLKIRCLFFVLEFCFILFLFSYSPVKYKMQGYITNINNNTDNDVPSVNSECDYLIDELSDKYNLSLDAILKKENIDNSEKEYLSLCIEKCPQKFSVPETYVEFYPVKENFNFWFDTIKQDTSFLTNYRGFKKSMYEDILNKHDDKIDKWLGIGYSSNFPYLERDFIGQEVWLGKIGMFLVTIPFVAIFAFSLVSLLIHFKKKINIFTCSFLLASAYMILSSILAGHVFGIFLTTCILSLLLVGLYNGVKRNQININDNKISFLLLHLGYGGIESATINTANSLCDDYDIEIMSFYKLSKTQANRLNDKIKVKYLYDGGPNKEEFLDAFHNHKIFNILKEGIRSVSILTKKKIRVINYIKNCDSKYIVSTRYDFSALLSKYGNDNSVKIAQEHHYHNNNKRYINILKNKYYNIDFLFALTKTLEKDYKKFLIKNKHTKVVLVPNMLYYIPSKQSKLDKKNIITISRLDYGKRNDDIIKAFSKIKENDWKLYIIGDGKEFNNLNKLINDLNMNDRIILTGYKNKEEIEEYMLKSSLFLMASETEGLPMVLLEAMSYGIPCIAYEIASGVNDIIDNNKNGYIIKNRNEEEYIEKIEKVINDSKLRNELGIEAKNKANEFSKEKIVNIWEKILK
;
A
#
# COMPACT_ATOMS: atom_id res chain seq x y z
N MET A 1 -15.57 20.81 7.14
CA MET A 1 -14.96 19.98 8.22
C MET A 1 -13.63 19.44 7.74
N LYS A 2 -12.51 19.86 8.36
CA LYS A 2 -11.14 19.45 8.00
C LYS A 2 -11.04 17.91 7.97
N LYS A 3 -10.47 17.36 6.90
CA LYS A 3 -10.15 15.92 6.73
C LYS A 3 -9.20 15.54 7.88
N LYS A 4 -9.73 14.99 8.98
CA LYS A 4 -8.89 14.56 10.12
C LYS A 4 -7.87 13.55 9.60
N ASN A 5 -6.59 13.81 9.82
CA ASN A 5 -5.50 12.98 9.32
C ASN A 5 -5.28 11.80 10.28
N TYR A 6 -6.20 10.84 10.28
CA TYR A 6 -6.18 9.66 11.17
C TYR A 6 -4.87 8.88 11.09
N ASP A 7 -4.28 8.79 9.89
CA ASP A 7 -2.99 8.12 9.66
C ASP A 7 -1.84 8.79 10.45
N LYS A 8 -1.88 10.12 10.65
CA LYS A 8 -0.88 10.84 11.47
C LYS A 8 -1.02 10.48 12.97
N TYR A 9 -2.25 10.31 13.46
CA TYR A 9 -2.49 9.91 14.86
C TYR A 9 -2.05 8.48 15.14
N ILE A 10 -2.23 7.57 14.17
CA ILE A 10 -1.75 6.18 14.26
C ILE A 10 -0.23 6.15 14.48
N LEU A 11 0.55 6.97 13.74
CA LEU A 11 2.00 7.08 13.95
C LEU A 11 2.37 7.84 15.23
N LEU A 12 1.58 8.84 15.61
CA LEU A 12 1.84 9.63 16.81
C LEU A 12 1.77 8.75 18.08
N LEU A 13 0.84 7.80 18.12
CA LEU A 13 0.72 6.87 19.23
C LEU A 13 1.97 6.01 19.41
N SER A 14 2.64 5.63 18.32
CA SER A 14 3.88 4.83 18.39
C SER A 14 5.02 5.51 19.16
N PHE A 15 4.95 6.82 19.43
CA PHE A 15 5.92 7.51 20.29
C PHE A 15 5.77 7.19 21.78
N LEU A 16 4.64 6.61 22.21
CA LEU A 16 4.44 6.16 23.59
C LEU A 16 5.17 4.86 23.91
N LEU A 17 5.52 4.09 22.87
CA LEU A 17 6.10 2.75 22.97
C LEU A 17 7.38 2.67 23.85
N PRO A 18 8.37 3.57 23.77
CA PRO A 18 9.56 3.51 24.62
C PRO A 18 9.23 3.72 26.11
N PHE A 19 8.29 4.61 26.42
CA PHE A 19 7.97 4.99 27.79
C PHE A 19 7.23 3.89 28.55
N MET A 20 6.45 3.07 27.82
CA MET A 20 5.75 1.92 28.41
C MET A 20 6.74 0.86 28.92
N ASP A 21 7.86 0.66 28.22
CA ASP A 21 8.88 -0.31 28.62
C ASP A 21 9.71 0.20 29.82
N ILE A 22 9.96 1.52 29.89
CA ILE A 22 10.61 2.17 31.04
C ILE A 22 9.76 2.01 32.30
N TYR A 23 8.47 2.29 32.22
CA TYR A 23 7.56 2.11 33.36
C TYR A 23 7.64 0.67 33.90
N ARG A 24 7.67 -0.32 33.00
CA ARG A 24 7.80 -1.73 33.40
C ARG A 24 9.08 -1.99 34.19
N SER A 25 10.19 -1.39 33.78
CA SER A 25 11.47 -1.52 34.47
C SER A 25 11.45 -0.83 35.85
N THR A 26 10.86 0.36 35.97
CA THR A 26 10.92 1.16 37.22
C THR A 26 9.88 0.77 38.26
N VAL A 27 8.65 0.46 37.83
CA VAL A 27 7.52 0.22 38.73
C VAL A 27 7.19 -1.28 38.85
N GLY A 28 7.60 -2.09 37.87
CA GLY A 28 7.32 -3.51 37.83
C GLY A 28 5.81 -3.79 37.85
N ASN A 29 5.43 -4.86 38.56
CA ASN A 29 4.03 -5.24 38.79
C ASN A 29 3.49 -4.73 40.13
N LYS A 30 4.11 -3.72 40.74
CA LYS A 30 3.71 -3.21 42.07
C LYS A 30 2.29 -2.64 42.09
N PHE A 31 1.83 -2.10 40.98
CA PHE A 31 0.44 -1.64 40.81
C PHE A 31 -0.31 -2.58 39.88
N GLN A 32 -1.28 -3.29 40.44
CA GLN A 32 -2.20 -4.16 39.72
C GLN A 32 -3.64 -3.68 39.91
N LEU A 33 -4.43 -3.76 38.86
CA LEU A 33 -5.86 -3.47 38.87
C LEU A 33 -6.56 -4.66 38.22
N PHE A 34 -7.44 -5.32 38.97
CA PHE A 34 -8.10 -6.56 38.55
C PHE A 34 -7.13 -7.70 38.15
N GLY A 35 -5.96 -7.79 38.81
CA GLY A 35 -4.93 -8.79 38.50
C GLY A 35 -4.07 -8.49 37.27
N PHE A 36 -4.31 -7.38 36.57
CA PHE A 36 -3.46 -6.90 35.47
C PHE A 36 -2.50 -5.82 35.97
N SER A 37 -1.23 -5.89 35.57
CA SER A 37 -0.31 -4.79 35.80
C SER A 37 -0.72 -3.57 34.96
N PHE A 38 -0.35 -2.38 35.44
CA PHE A 38 -0.67 -1.14 34.76
C PHE A 38 -0.15 -1.06 33.30
N VAL A 39 1.03 -1.62 33.01
CA VAL A 39 1.60 -1.70 31.64
C VAL A 39 0.66 -2.41 30.69
N GLU A 40 -0.02 -3.43 31.20
CA GLU A 40 -0.84 -4.33 30.40
C GLU A 40 -2.17 -3.65 30.06
N LEU A 41 -2.76 -2.92 31.01
CA LEU A 41 -3.89 -2.04 30.75
C LEU A 41 -3.58 -0.98 29.70
N ILE A 42 -2.38 -0.39 29.74
CA ILE A 42 -1.96 0.57 28.71
C ILE A 42 -1.83 -0.12 27.35
N ASN A 43 -1.29 -1.34 27.25
CA ASN A 43 -1.21 -2.09 25.98
C ASN A 43 -2.60 -2.34 25.37
N PHE A 44 -3.57 -2.74 26.20
CA PHE A 44 -4.96 -2.90 25.79
C PHE A 44 -5.56 -1.59 25.29
N LEU A 45 -5.41 -0.52 26.08
CA LEU A 45 -5.90 0.81 25.72
C LEU A 45 -5.27 1.32 24.42
N PHE A 46 -3.96 1.16 24.25
CA PHE A 46 -3.23 1.54 23.04
C PHE A 46 -3.80 0.82 21.81
N THR A 47 -3.96 -0.50 21.89
CA THR A 47 -4.49 -1.33 20.80
C THR A 47 -5.94 -0.96 20.49
N PHE A 48 -6.75 -0.72 21.53
CA PHE A 48 -8.13 -0.28 21.39
C PHE A 48 -8.23 1.09 20.69
N ILE A 49 -7.42 2.07 21.10
CA ILE A 49 -7.38 3.39 20.45
C ILE A 49 -7.00 3.26 18.97
N LEU A 50 -5.98 2.46 18.64
CA LEU A 50 -5.60 2.20 17.25
C LEU A 50 -6.75 1.60 16.43
N PHE A 51 -7.46 0.62 17.01
CA PHE A 51 -8.62 0.00 16.37
C PHE A 51 -9.78 1.00 16.17
N VAL A 52 -10.07 1.84 17.16
CA VAL A 52 -11.11 2.89 17.08
C VAL A 52 -10.77 3.93 16.01
N LEU A 53 -9.51 4.36 15.92
CA LEU A 53 -9.04 5.28 14.88
C LEU A 53 -9.24 4.70 13.48
N LEU A 54 -8.91 3.42 13.29
CA LEU A 54 -9.17 2.71 12.05
C LEU A 54 -10.68 2.63 11.76
N PHE A 55 -11.50 2.41 12.80
CA PHE A 55 -12.94 2.30 12.64
C PHE A 55 -13.57 3.58 12.10
N PHE A 56 -13.24 4.72 12.71
CA PHE A 56 -13.69 6.02 12.23
C PHE A 56 -13.22 6.32 10.81
N LYS A 57 -11.96 6.00 10.48
CA LYS A 57 -11.42 6.15 9.13
C LYS A 57 -12.22 5.32 8.12
N SER A 58 -12.46 4.05 8.42
CA SER A 58 -13.17 3.16 7.50
C SER A 58 -14.62 3.58 7.28
N LYS A 59 -15.29 4.08 8.32
CA LYS A 59 -16.64 4.67 8.21
C LYS A 59 -16.63 5.89 7.29
N GLN A 60 -15.62 6.75 7.38
CA GLN A 60 -15.47 7.92 6.49
C GLN A 60 -15.19 7.52 5.04
N GLU A 61 -14.39 6.48 4.81
CA GLU A 61 -14.04 5.99 3.47
C GLU A 61 -15.11 5.03 2.88
N ASN A 62 -16.22 4.79 3.59
CA ASN A 62 -17.25 3.80 3.25
C ASN A 62 -16.68 2.40 2.91
N LYS A 63 -15.59 2.04 3.61
CA LYS A 63 -14.94 0.73 3.50
C LYS A 63 -15.43 -0.17 4.62
N LYS A 64 -15.52 -1.47 4.34
CA LYS A 64 -15.71 -2.48 5.39
C LYS A 64 -14.35 -2.82 6.00
N ILE A 65 -14.20 -2.59 7.31
CA ILE A 65 -13.01 -2.97 8.09
C ILE A 65 -12.84 -4.49 8.03
N PHE A 66 -13.92 -5.19 8.32
CA PHE A 66 -14.02 -6.64 8.29
C PHE A 66 -14.46 -7.10 6.89
N SER A 67 -13.49 -7.49 6.08
CA SER A 67 -13.74 -8.17 4.81
C SER A 67 -14.14 -9.63 5.05
N LYS A 68 -14.89 -10.23 4.11
CA LYS A 68 -15.19 -11.68 4.12
C LYS A 68 -13.94 -12.57 4.24
N LYS A 69 -12.74 -12.05 3.96
CA LYS A 69 -11.46 -12.75 4.08
C LYS A 69 -10.88 -12.80 5.49
N ILE A 70 -11.34 -11.94 6.42
CA ILE A 70 -10.80 -11.85 7.79
C ILE A 70 -11.58 -12.74 8.75
N ILE A 71 -12.88 -12.93 8.52
CA ILE A 71 -13.74 -13.76 9.36
C ILE A 71 -13.18 -15.19 9.51
N PRO A 72 -12.72 -15.89 8.44
CA PRO A 72 -12.11 -17.21 8.58
C PRO A 72 -10.87 -17.20 9.47
N ILE A 73 -10.07 -16.13 9.43
CA ILE A 73 -8.87 -15.99 10.27
C ILE A 73 -9.30 -15.91 11.74
N ILE A 74 -10.25 -15.05 12.08
CA ILE A 74 -10.75 -14.93 13.46
C ILE A 74 -11.28 -16.27 13.97
N ILE A 75 -12.02 -17.00 13.13
CA ILE A 75 -12.56 -18.33 13.47
C ILE A 75 -11.42 -19.32 13.76
N VAL A 76 -10.40 -19.37 12.90
CA VAL A 76 -9.25 -20.29 13.08
C VAL A 76 -8.52 -20.01 14.40
N TYR A 77 -8.24 -18.74 14.72
CA TYR A 77 -7.62 -18.39 16.01
C TYR A 77 -8.53 -18.72 17.18
N GLY A 78 -9.84 -18.46 17.08
CA GLY A 78 -10.80 -18.80 18.13
C GLY A 78 -10.86 -20.30 18.41
N ILE A 79 -10.86 -21.14 17.37
CA ILE A 79 -10.83 -22.60 17.50
C ILE A 79 -9.54 -23.05 18.18
N TYR A 80 -8.39 -22.54 17.75
CA TYR A 80 -7.11 -22.90 18.38
C TYR A 80 -7.07 -22.52 19.86
N ILE A 81 -7.46 -21.29 20.21
CA ILE A 81 -7.47 -20.83 21.62
C ILE A 81 -8.37 -21.73 22.47
N PHE A 82 -9.54 -22.09 21.94
CA PHE A 82 -10.46 -23.00 22.63
C PHE A 82 -9.83 -24.38 22.87
N LEU A 83 -9.22 -24.98 21.85
CA LEU A 83 -8.55 -26.28 21.96
C LEU A 83 -7.35 -26.24 22.92
N HIS A 84 -6.55 -25.17 22.85
CA HIS A 84 -5.40 -24.95 23.74
C HIS A 84 -5.83 -24.87 25.21
N VAL A 85 -6.88 -24.08 25.50
CA VAL A 85 -7.41 -23.96 26.87
C VAL A 85 -8.02 -25.28 27.36
N LEU A 86 -8.76 -26.01 26.51
CA LEU A 86 -9.29 -27.33 26.86
C LEU A 86 -8.17 -28.33 27.17
N HIS A 87 -7.09 -28.31 26.40
CA HIS A 87 -5.95 -29.18 26.62
C HIS A 87 -5.23 -28.85 27.93
N ILE A 88 -4.99 -27.57 28.22
CA ILE A 88 -4.38 -27.17 29.49
C ILE A 88 -5.25 -27.55 30.68
N LEU A 89 -6.58 -27.45 30.55
CA LEU A 89 -7.53 -27.88 31.58
C LEU A 89 -7.51 -29.39 31.84
N SER A 90 -6.96 -30.19 30.92
CA SER A 90 -6.84 -31.64 31.09
C SER A 90 -5.62 -32.06 31.92
N PHE A 91 -4.71 -31.13 32.23
CA PHE A 91 -3.59 -31.38 33.10
C PHE A 91 -4.06 -31.51 34.56
N GLU A 92 -4.26 -32.72 35.04
CA GLU A 92 -4.44 -33.01 36.47
C GLU A 92 -3.07 -33.01 37.15
N ASN A 93 -2.88 -32.18 38.19
CA ASN A 93 -1.67 -32.07 39.02
C ASN A 93 -0.38 -32.37 38.24
N PHE A 94 0.14 -31.38 37.50
CA PHE A 94 1.41 -31.50 36.79
C PHE A 94 2.46 -32.06 37.77
N ILE A 95 2.83 -33.34 37.59
CA ILE A 95 3.49 -34.18 38.60
C ILE A 95 4.80 -33.56 39.14
N TYR A 96 5.33 -32.55 38.46
CA TYR A 96 6.66 -31.98 38.66
C TYR A 96 6.66 -30.52 39.16
N ILE A 97 5.49 -29.88 39.38
CA ILE A 97 5.40 -28.45 39.74
C ILE A 97 4.25 -28.21 40.73
N ASN A 98 4.60 -27.71 41.92
CA ASN A 98 3.71 -27.56 43.10
C ASN A 98 2.62 -26.46 43.00
N GLU A 99 2.22 -26.01 41.81
CA GLU A 99 1.22 -24.93 41.64
C GLU A 99 0.04 -25.30 40.71
N ASN A 100 -1.15 -24.83 41.07
CA ASN A 100 -2.38 -25.01 40.29
C ASN A 100 -2.35 -24.15 39.01
N ILE A 101 -2.55 -24.80 37.86
CA ILE A 101 -2.69 -24.15 36.53
C ILE A 101 -3.91 -23.21 36.51
N SER A 102 -3.76 -22.01 35.94
CA SER A 102 -4.83 -20.99 35.90
C SER A 102 -5.26 -20.64 34.48
N THR A 103 -6.51 -21.00 34.13
CA THR A 103 -7.11 -20.69 32.82
C THR A 103 -7.18 -19.19 32.51
N ILE A 104 -7.41 -18.36 33.52
CA ILE A 104 -7.47 -16.91 33.38
C ILE A 104 -6.09 -16.38 32.98
N VAL A 105 -5.02 -16.91 33.60
CA VAL A 105 -3.64 -16.53 33.30
C VAL A 105 -3.27 -16.95 31.88
N GLU A 106 -3.64 -18.16 31.45
CA GLU A 106 -3.38 -18.63 30.08
C GLU A 106 -4.05 -17.77 29.01
N LEU A 107 -5.37 -17.59 29.13
CA LEU A 107 -6.13 -16.78 28.19
C LEU A 107 -5.55 -15.36 28.13
N TYR A 108 -5.18 -14.83 29.29
CA TYR A 108 -4.55 -13.55 29.40
C TYR A 108 -3.21 -13.46 28.63
N TYR A 109 -2.30 -14.43 28.81
CA TYR A 109 -1.03 -14.46 28.10
C TYR A 109 -1.23 -14.59 26.59
N VAL A 110 -2.18 -15.42 26.17
CA VAL A 110 -2.51 -15.60 24.75
C VAL A 110 -2.98 -14.28 24.13
N VAL A 111 -3.90 -13.59 24.79
CA VAL A 111 -4.41 -12.29 24.32
C VAL A 111 -3.30 -11.25 24.27
N ARG A 112 -2.56 -11.10 25.37
CA ARG A 112 -1.55 -10.05 25.56
C ARG A 112 -0.36 -10.21 24.62
N ALA A 113 0.25 -11.39 24.58
CA ALA A 113 1.49 -11.61 23.87
C ALA A 113 1.28 -11.83 22.36
N TYR A 114 0.08 -12.26 21.95
CA TYR A 114 -0.12 -12.80 20.60
C TYR A 114 -1.28 -12.17 19.84
N ILE A 115 -2.45 -11.96 20.46
CA ILE A 115 -3.60 -11.36 19.77
C ILE A 115 -3.40 -9.85 19.57
N LEU A 116 -3.00 -9.12 20.62
CA LEU A 116 -2.83 -7.65 20.53
C LEU A 116 -1.86 -7.25 19.41
N PRO A 117 -0.67 -7.86 19.26
CA PRO A 117 0.23 -7.53 18.16
C PRO A 117 -0.35 -7.80 16.77
N LEU A 118 -1.14 -8.86 16.60
CA LEU A 118 -1.80 -9.15 15.33
C LEU A 118 -2.87 -8.10 14.99
N ILE A 119 -3.59 -7.60 16.00
CA ILE A 119 -4.51 -6.47 15.82
C ILE A 119 -3.74 -5.23 15.39
N VAL A 120 -2.60 -4.93 16.02
CA VAL A 120 -1.74 -3.79 15.64
C VAL A 120 -1.23 -3.93 14.19
N LEU A 121 -0.68 -5.10 13.83
CA LEU A 121 -0.27 -5.41 12.46
C LEU A 121 -1.41 -5.21 11.47
N PHE A 122 -2.61 -5.72 11.81
CA PHE A 122 -3.81 -5.55 11.00
C PHE A 122 -4.19 -4.08 10.83
N VAL A 123 -4.17 -3.29 11.90
CA VAL A 123 -4.47 -1.86 11.86
C VAL A 123 -3.49 -1.13 10.96
N TYR A 124 -2.19 -1.37 11.11
CA TYR A 124 -1.17 -0.77 10.25
C TYR A 124 -1.32 -1.21 8.79
N MET A 125 -1.62 -2.48 8.50
CA MET A 125 -1.85 -2.97 7.14
C MET A 125 -3.09 -2.36 6.46
N LYS A 126 -4.10 -1.95 7.24
CA LYS A 126 -5.31 -1.28 6.74
C LYS A 126 -5.20 0.25 6.70
N SER A 127 -4.17 0.81 7.33
CA SER A 127 -3.87 2.23 7.24
C SER A 127 -3.32 2.62 5.85
N ASN A 128 -3.38 3.90 5.47
CA ASN A 128 -2.83 4.38 4.19
C ASN A 128 -1.45 5.01 4.39
N LEU A 129 -0.73 4.58 5.42
CA LEU A 129 0.56 5.15 5.80
C LEU A 129 1.54 5.16 4.61
N LYS A 130 2.22 6.29 4.40
CA LYS A 130 3.29 6.39 3.41
C LYS A 130 4.57 5.81 4.01
N THR A 131 5.34 5.12 3.20
CA THR A 131 6.59 4.48 3.62
C THR A 131 7.59 5.49 4.21
N ILE A 132 7.65 6.71 3.66
CA ILE A 132 8.47 7.82 4.19
C ILE A 132 8.04 8.28 5.60
N ASP A 133 6.72 8.29 5.88
CA ASP A 133 6.19 8.73 7.18
C ASP A 133 6.48 7.68 8.26
N ILE A 134 6.37 6.39 7.90
CA ILE A 134 6.75 5.28 8.78
C ILE A 134 8.24 5.36 9.09
N MET A 135 9.08 5.50 8.06
CA MET A 135 10.54 5.57 8.19
C MET A 135 10.98 6.74 9.08
N GLY A 136 10.38 7.92 8.88
CA GLY A 136 10.64 9.09 9.71
C GLY A 136 10.18 8.92 11.15
N THR A 137 9.05 8.24 11.39
CA THR A 137 8.56 7.92 12.74
C THR A 137 9.50 6.97 13.46
N LEU A 138 9.88 5.86 12.81
CA LEU A 138 10.80 4.87 13.35
C LEU A 138 12.19 5.46 13.64
N SER A 139 12.71 6.33 12.78
CA SER A 139 13.98 7.02 13.01
C SER A 139 13.93 7.97 14.23
N LYS A 140 12.78 8.60 14.50
CA LYS A 140 12.59 9.43 15.70
C LYS A 140 12.41 8.59 16.96
N ILE A 141 11.66 7.49 16.89
CA ILE A 141 11.53 6.52 17.99
C ILE A 141 12.92 5.99 18.36
N SER A 142 13.73 5.62 17.38
CA SER A 142 15.14 5.22 17.57
C SER A 142 15.96 6.26 18.30
N LEU A 143 15.78 7.55 17.97
CA LEU A 143 16.47 8.64 18.65
C LEU A 143 16.03 8.76 20.11
N ILE A 144 14.74 8.57 20.42
CA ILE A 144 14.23 8.58 21.80
C ILE A 144 14.87 7.46 22.63
N PHE A 145 14.86 6.22 22.13
CA PHE A 145 15.56 5.10 22.79
C PHE A 145 17.03 5.44 23.05
N SER A 146 17.71 5.97 22.04
CA SER A 146 19.14 6.24 22.11
C SER A 146 19.49 7.36 23.07
N LEU A 147 18.71 8.45 23.08
CA LEU A 147 18.91 9.56 24.01
C LEU A 147 18.70 9.11 25.46
N ILE A 148 17.71 8.27 25.73
CA ILE A 148 17.44 7.78 27.09
C ILE A 148 18.63 6.94 27.58
N ILE A 149 19.21 6.08 26.75
CA ILE A 149 20.40 5.29 27.09
C ILE A 149 21.61 6.20 27.32
N VAL A 150 21.91 7.08 26.35
CA VAL A 150 23.11 7.94 26.42
C VAL A 150 23.04 8.89 27.62
N ILE A 151 21.92 9.57 27.83
CA ILE A 151 21.75 10.52 28.93
C ILE A 151 21.85 9.79 30.27
N SER A 152 21.12 8.68 30.45
CA SER A 152 21.16 7.95 31.72
C SER A 152 22.52 7.32 32.02
N ASN A 153 23.26 6.90 30.98
CA ASN A 153 24.64 6.44 31.14
C ASN A 153 25.56 7.58 31.59
N VAL A 154 25.54 8.73 30.91
CA VAL A 154 26.38 9.89 31.22
C VAL A 154 26.21 10.32 32.68
N PHE A 155 24.96 10.37 33.16
CA PHE A 155 24.62 10.78 34.53
C PHE A 155 24.60 9.62 35.55
N LYS A 156 25.05 8.41 35.19
CA LYS A 156 25.18 7.25 36.09
C LYS A 156 23.90 6.76 36.79
N PHE A 157 22.72 7.06 36.25
CA PHE A 157 21.45 6.51 36.76
C PHE A 157 20.86 5.39 35.88
N SER A 158 21.58 5.00 34.83
CA SER A 158 21.22 3.85 34.00
C SER A 158 21.32 2.54 34.77
N TYR A 159 20.49 1.58 34.37
CA TYR A 159 20.66 0.18 34.73
C TYR A 159 21.72 -0.51 33.87
N VAL A 160 22.35 -1.52 34.48
CA VAL A 160 23.33 -2.41 33.87
C VAL A 160 22.70 -3.16 32.68
N GLY A 161 23.46 -3.25 31.59
CA GLY A 161 23.04 -3.88 30.34
C GLY A 161 22.99 -5.40 30.43
N TYR A 162 24.08 -6.05 30.81
CA TYR A 162 24.12 -7.50 30.94
C TYR A 162 24.77 -7.83 32.27
N SER A 163 24.25 -8.84 32.95
CA SER A 163 24.74 -9.25 34.25
C SER A 163 24.71 -10.77 34.32
N SER A 164 25.88 -11.41 34.36
CA SER A 164 25.99 -12.84 34.66
C SER A 164 25.84 -13.12 36.15
N ASN A 165 26.12 -12.12 37.00
CA ASN A 165 26.32 -12.31 38.45
C ASN A 165 25.29 -11.57 39.33
N TYR A 166 24.43 -10.75 38.74
CA TYR A 166 23.44 -9.92 39.45
C TYR A 166 22.07 -10.01 38.81
N GLU A 167 21.08 -10.47 39.56
CA GLU A 167 19.68 -10.38 39.14
C GLU A 167 19.06 -9.03 39.55
N GLY A 168 18.27 -8.43 38.65
CA GLY A 168 17.52 -7.20 38.93
C GLY A 168 18.09 -5.90 38.35
N ASN A 169 17.55 -4.78 38.81
CA ASN A 169 17.90 -3.44 38.33
C ASN A 169 19.12 -2.88 39.09
N VAL A 170 20.31 -3.36 38.73
CA VAL A 170 21.57 -2.82 39.25
C VAL A 170 21.94 -1.54 38.49
N THR A 171 22.39 -0.51 39.20
CA THR A 171 22.86 0.75 38.60
C THR A 171 24.31 0.66 38.18
N ILE A 172 24.67 1.38 37.13
CA ILE A 172 26.05 1.41 36.63
C ILE A 172 26.99 2.14 37.60
N ILE A 173 28.23 1.67 37.70
CA ILE A 173 29.28 2.34 38.48
C ILE A 173 30.08 3.32 37.60
N GLY A 174 30.31 2.94 36.35
CA GLY A 174 31.05 3.71 35.35
C GLY A 174 30.19 4.16 34.18
N ASN A 175 30.45 5.37 33.69
CA ASN A 175 29.83 5.91 32.47
C ASN A 175 30.80 5.80 31.27
N ILE A 176 30.37 6.24 30.09
CA ILE A 176 31.18 6.23 28.86
C ILE A 176 32.55 6.92 29.01
N PHE A 177 32.68 7.94 29.86
CA PHE A 177 33.96 8.60 30.10
C PHE A 177 34.89 7.74 30.97
N SER A 178 34.33 6.87 31.81
CA SER A 178 35.10 5.94 32.63
C SER A 178 35.83 4.89 31.78
N TRP A 179 35.36 4.62 30.56
CA TRP A 179 35.99 3.67 29.63
C TRP A 179 37.44 4.03 29.28
N PHE A 180 37.78 5.32 29.28
CA PHE A 180 39.12 5.80 28.92
C PHE A 180 40.14 5.64 30.05
N ASN A 181 39.69 5.44 31.29
CA ASN A 181 40.55 5.31 32.46
C ASN A 181 40.91 3.84 32.79
N GLY A 182 40.49 2.90 31.93
CA GLY A 182 40.59 1.47 32.19
C GLY A 182 39.36 0.91 32.89
N ILE A 183 38.92 -0.29 32.49
CA ILE A 183 37.77 -1.00 33.07
C ILE A 183 38.32 -2.14 33.92
N ASN A 184 37.84 -2.27 35.17
CA ASN A 184 38.15 -3.44 35.98
C ASN A 184 37.53 -4.69 35.32
N ILE A 185 38.36 -5.70 35.03
CA ILE A 185 37.97 -6.93 34.32
C ILE A 185 36.87 -7.68 35.08
N ASN A 186 36.88 -7.61 36.41
CA ASN A 186 35.89 -8.29 37.25
C ASN A 186 34.53 -7.56 37.28
N ASP A 187 34.49 -6.27 36.90
CA ASP A 187 33.28 -5.42 36.99
C ASP A 187 32.78 -4.96 35.61
N VAL A 188 33.23 -5.58 34.51
CA VAL A 188 32.95 -5.12 33.12
C VAL A 188 31.45 -4.89 32.87
N ASP A 189 30.59 -5.72 33.46
CA ASP A 189 29.13 -5.60 33.38
C ASP A 189 28.60 -4.26 33.92
N LEU A 190 29.20 -3.74 35.00
CA LEU A 190 28.81 -2.50 35.69
C LEU A 190 29.12 -1.22 34.89
N TYR A 191 29.82 -1.35 33.75
CA TYR A 191 30.11 -0.27 32.80
C TYR A 191 29.20 -0.32 31.55
N THR A 192 28.29 -1.30 31.47
CA THR A 192 27.32 -1.46 30.37
C THR A 192 26.00 -0.79 30.70
N SER A 193 25.25 -0.31 29.70
CA SER A 193 24.02 0.45 29.93
C SER A 193 22.88 0.03 29.01
N LYS A 194 21.75 -0.37 29.60
CA LYS A 194 20.45 -0.50 28.93
C LYS A 194 19.53 0.70 29.16
N GLY A 195 20.08 1.80 29.66
CA GLY A 195 19.30 2.93 30.14
C GLY A 195 18.33 2.53 31.25
N LEU A 196 17.06 2.92 31.10
CA LEU A 196 15.97 2.59 32.03
C LEU A 196 15.04 1.50 31.48
N PHE A 197 15.49 0.73 30.49
CA PHE A 197 14.66 -0.25 29.79
C PHE A 197 14.70 -1.63 30.44
N TYR A 198 13.68 -2.43 30.17
CA TYR A 198 13.46 -3.71 30.85
C TYR A 198 14.51 -4.77 30.47
N SER A 199 14.64 -5.04 29.16
CA SER A 199 15.49 -6.13 28.64
C SER A 199 16.49 -5.64 27.60
N THR A 200 17.75 -6.02 27.78
CA THR A 200 18.87 -5.63 26.90
C THR A 200 18.86 -6.39 25.58
N ASN A 201 18.49 -7.67 25.58
CA ASN A 201 18.37 -8.47 24.36
C ASN A 201 17.27 -7.91 23.45
N GLN A 202 16.11 -7.61 24.05
CA GLN A 202 14.99 -6.94 23.39
C GLN A 202 15.42 -5.60 22.78
N LEU A 203 16.09 -4.77 23.58
CA LEU A 203 16.54 -3.44 23.17
C LEU A 203 17.62 -3.49 22.08
N SER A 204 18.52 -4.47 22.13
CA SER A 204 19.53 -4.72 21.10
C SER A 204 18.91 -5.08 19.75
N ALA A 205 17.86 -5.92 19.74
CA ALA A 205 17.12 -6.25 18.53
C ALA A 205 16.38 -5.02 17.96
N ILE A 206 15.71 -4.25 18.82
CA ILE A 206 14.99 -3.02 18.43
C ILE A 206 15.96 -1.99 17.86
N LEU A 207 16.96 -1.56 18.64
CA LEU A 207 17.90 -0.54 18.20
C LEU A 207 18.68 -1.00 16.97
N GLY A 208 19.08 -2.27 16.92
CA GLY A 208 19.77 -2.81 15.77
C GLY A 208 18.93 -2.74 14.48
N SER A 209 17.66 -3.12 14.53
CA SER A 209 16.75 -2.98 13.37
C SER A 209 16.56 -1.51 12.95
N LEU A 210 16.47 -0.60 13.94
CA LEU A 210 16.24 0.81 13.71
C LEU A 210 17.50 1.57 13.24
N LEU A 211 18.69 1.02 13.44
CA LEU A 211 19.93 1.56 12.86
C LEU A 211 19.88 1.51 11.33
N PHE A 212 19.42 0.42 10.72
CA PHE A 212 19.21 0.38 9.26
C PHE A 212 18.24 1.47 8.79
N ILE A 213 17.10 1.60 9.45
CA ILE A 213 16.12 2.66 9.13
C ILE A 213 16.75 4.05 9.26
N SER A 214 17.50 4.29 10.32
CA SER A 214 18.12 5.58 10.60
C SER A 214 19.23 5.91 9.59
N ALA A 215 20.10 4.95 9.27
CA ALA A 215 21.15 5.06 8.28
C ALA A 215 20.60 5.53 6.92
N PHE A 216 19.61 4.81 6.40
CA PHE A 216 18.98 5.18 5.13
C PHE A 216 18.17 6.48 5.22
N TYR A 217 17.59 6.80 6.38
CA TYR A 217 16.85 8.05 6.57
C TYR A 217 17.78 9.27 6.57
N THR A 218 18.96 9.13 7.17
CA THR A 218 20.03 10.13 7.12
C THR A 218 20.50 10.35 5.69
N LEU A 219 20.72 9.28 4.92
CA LEU A 219 21.09 9.35 3.51
C LEU A 219 20.02 10.06 2.64
N LEU A 220 18.74 9.83 2.94
CA LEU A 220 17.60 10.49 2.28
C LEU A 220 17.55 11.99 2.55
N LYS A 221 17.72 12.41 3.81
CA LYS A 221 17.55 13.80 4.23
C LYS A 221 18.77 14.67 3.98
N ASN A 222 19.97 14.10 4.09
CA ASN A 222 21.24 14.76 3.77
C ASN A 222 21.42 16.13 4.46
N ASP A 223 21.25 16.15 5.78
CA ASP A 223 21.41 17.33 6.63
C ASP A 223 22.16 16.89 7.91
N CYS A 224 23.10 17.74 8.37
CA CYS A 224 24.03 17.46 9.46
C CYS A 224 23.33 16.98 10.74
N LYS A 225 22.12 17.47 11.04
CA LYS A 225 21.37 17.04 12.24
C LYS A 225 21.00 15.56 12.21
N TYR A 226 20.83 14.96 11.02
CA TYR A 226 20.51 13.53 10.88
C TYR A 226 21.74 12.64 11.02
N TYR A 227 22.92 13.12 10.61
CA TYR A 227 24.20 12.46 10.91
C TYR A 227 24.46 12.46 12.42
N LEU A 228 24.36 13.62 13.08
CA LEU A 228 24.46 13.69 14.55
C LEU A 228 23.44 12.76 15.25
N SER A 229 22.19 12.72 14.76
CA SER A 229 21.18 11.80 15.27
C SER A 229 21.55 10.33 15.07
N PHE A 230 22.20 9.97 13.95
CA PHE A 230 22.65 8.62 13.67
C PHE A 230 23.85 8.23 14.55
N LEU A 231 24.82 9.13 14.71
CA LEU A 231 25.94 8.95 15.63
C LEU A 231 25.49 8.66 17.08
N ILE A 232 24.51 9.42 17.60
CA ILE A 232 23.94 9.18 18.94
C ILE A 232 23.37 7.75 19.05
N LYS A 233 22.73 7.23 17.98
CA LYS A 233 22.18 5.87 17.96
C LYS A 233 23.27 4.81 17.91
N LEU A 234 24.36 5.05 17.21
CA LEU A 234 25.52 4.17 17.18
C LEU A 234 26.18 4.09 18.57
N ILE A 235 26.35 5.23 19.25
CA ILE A 235 26.87 5.29 20.62
C ILE A 235 25.95 4.53 21.58
N ALA A 236 24.63 4.75 21.50
CA ALA A 236 23.67 4.02 22.33
C ALA A 236 23.72 2.50 22.11
N ALA A 237 23.85 2.05 20.85
CA ALA A 237 24.00 0.64 20.54
C ALA A 237 25.32 0.06 21.10
N LEU A 238 26.42 0.83 21.09
CA LEU A 238 27.69 0.43 21.70
C LEU A 238 27.58 0.32 23.22
N MET A 239 26.85 1.23 23.88
CA MET A 239 26.62 1.22 25.33
C MET A 239 25.90 -0.04 25.85
N LEU A 240 25.01 -0.65 25.05
CA LEU A 240 24.35 -1.91 25.41
C LEU A 240 25.33 -3.06 25.64
N SER A 241 26.48 -2.99 24.97
CA SER A 241 27.56 -3.97 25.04
C SER A 241 27.18 -5.43 24.73
N THR A 242 26.30 -5.63 23.74
CA THR A 242 25.88 -6.97 23.27
C THR A 242 26.46 -7.30 21.89
N LYS A 243 26.70 -8.59 21.62
CA LYS A 243 27.11 -9.08 20.28
C LYS A 243 26.10 -8.66 19.20
N THR A 244 24.81 -8.76 19.52
CA THR A 244 23.70 -8.33 18.66
C THR A 244 23.83 -6.85 18.29
N ALA A 245 23.91 -5.94 19.25
CA ALA A 245 24.01 -4.50 18.95
C ALA A 245 25.28 -4.14 18.14
N PHE A 246 26.40 -4.81 18.41
CA PHE A 246 27.65 -4.63 17.64
C PHE A 246 27.52 -5.06 16.17
N PHE A 247 26.89 -6.21 15.89
CA PHE A 247 26.61 -6.63 14.52
C PHE A 247 25.67 -5.66 13.80
N ALA A 248 24.71 -5.04 14.49
CA ALA A 248 23.87 -4.02 13.87
C ALA A 248 24.64 -2.77 13.44
N ILE A 249 25.58 -2.29 14.28
CA ILE A 249 26.44 -1.15 13.96
C ILE A 249 27.18 -1.42 12.64
N THR A 250 27.88 -2.55 12.58
CA THR A 250 28.70 -2.92 11.41
C THR A 250 27.85 -3.14 10.16
N PHE A 251 26.76 -3.91 10.24
CA PHE A 251 25.91 -4.19 9.09
C PHE A 251 25.10 -2.98 8.61
N SER A 252 24.66 -2.10 9.50
CA SER A 252 23.92 -0.89 9.10
C SER A 252 24.79 0.04 8.25
N ILE A 253 26.05 0.23 8.64
CA ILE A 253 27.03 1.04 7.90
C ILE A 253 27.41 0.36 6.59
N LEU A 254 27.74 -0.94 6.62
CA LEU A 254 28.06 -1.72 5.41
C LEU A 254 26.91 -1.66 4.38
N SER A 255 25.67 -1.72 4.84
CA SER A 255 24.50 -1.69 3.96
C SER A 255 24.38 -0.40 3.13
N ILE A 256 24.87 0.73 3.65
CA ILE A 256 24.91 2.00 2.93
C ILE A 256 25.89 1.92 1.76
N PHE A 257 27.07 1.33 1.98
CA PHE A 257 28.07 1.14 0.92
C PHE A 257 27.55 0.19 -0.16
N VAL A 258 26.96 -0.93 0.24
CA VAL A 258 26.34 -1.88 -0.70
C VAL A 258 25.24 -1.20 -1.51
N TYR A 259 24.34 -0.44 -0.87
CA TYR A 259 23.30 0.31 -1.58
C TYR A 259 23.90 1.36 -2.53
N ALA A 260 24.95 2.06 -2.12
CA ALA A 260 25.64 3.03 -2.95
C ALA A 260 26.26 2.39 -4.20
N MET A 261 26.87 1.20 -4.05
CA MET A 261 27.38 0.42 -5.17
C MET A 261 26.26 -0.01 -6.12
N ILE A 262 25.13 -0.50 -5.60
CA ILE A 262 23.96 -0.87 -6.41
C ILE A 262 23.45 0.35 -7.22
N GLU A 263 23.24 1.50 -6.58
CA GLU A 263 22.80 2.71 -7.28
C GLU A 263 23.83 3.21 -8.31
N TYR A 264 25.12 3.06 -8.02
CA TYR A 264 26.18 3.42 -8.96
C TYR A 264 26.16 2.52 -10.20
N ILE A 265 26.12 1.20 -10.01
CA ILE A 265 26.14 0.20 -11.08
C ILE A 265 24.87 0.30 -11.95
N PHE A 266 23.69 0.39 -11.32
CA PHE A 266 22.42 0.28 -12.04
C PHE A 266 21.83 1.63 -12.46
N ASN A 267 22.03 2.70 -11.67
CA ASN A 267 21.38 3.99 -11.89
C ASN A 267 22.36 5.13 -12.24
N LYS A 268 23.69 4.85 -12.30
CA LYS A 268 24.76 5.80 -12.67
C LYS A 268 24.77 7.13 -11.89
N LYS A 269 24.24 7.16 -10.65
CA LYS A 269 24.21 8.37 -9.82
C LYS A 269 25.56 8.62 -9.14
N LYS A 270 26.22 9.76 -9.45
CA LYS A 270 27.53 10.14 -8.86
C LYS A 270 27.44 10.83 -7.48
N VAL A 271 26.28 11.37 -7.11
CA VAL A 271 26.08 12.23 -5.92
C VAL A 271 26.22 11.49 -4.57
N LEU A 272 26.17 10.15 -4.56
CA LEU A 272 26.28 9.38 -3.31
C LEU A 272 27.66 9.41 -2.66
N LYS A 273 28.73 9.73 -3.40
CA LYS A 273 30.12 9.65 -2.89
C LYS A 273 30.39 10.50 -1.65
N ILE A 274 30.00 11.79 -1.68
CA ILE A 274 30.24 12.72 -0.56
C ILE A 274 29.42 12.33 0.67
N ARG A 275 28.20 11.82 0.47
CA ARG A 275 27.31 11.44 1.57
C ARG A 275 27.82 10.22 2.34
N CYS A 276 28.51 9.30 1.66
CA CYS A 276 29.11 8.12 2.27
C CYS A 276 30.35 8.46 3.13
N LEU A 277 31.05 9.56 2.86
CA LEU A 277 32.23 9.97 3.62
C LEU A 277 31.90 10.24 5.10
N PHE A 278 30.77 10.88 5.39
CA PHE A 278 30.32 11.12 6.76
C PHE A 278 30.07 9.82 7.53
N PHE A 279 29.51 8.80 6.88
CA PHE A 279 29.33 7.48 7.50
C PHE A 279 30.67 6.76 7.75
N VAL A 280 31.68 6.98 6.91
CA VAL A 280 33.05 6.48 7.19
C VAL A 280 33.60 7.13 8.46
N LEU A 281 33.47 8.45 8.59
CA LEU A 281 33.94 9.18 9.77
C LEU A 281 33.24 8.71 11.05
N GLU A 282 31.92 8.56 11.01
CA GLU A 282 31.14 7.99 12.12
C GLU A 282 31.60 6.56 12.46
N PHE A 283 31.89 5.73 11.44
CA PHE A 283 32.40 4.38 11.66
C PHE A 283 33.78 4.38 12.32
N CYS A 284 34.72 5.19 11.84
CA CYS A 284 36.04 5.34 12.43
C CYS A 284 35.94 5.80 13.89
N PHE A 285 35.06 6.76 14.18
CA PHE A 285 34.82 7.22 15.55
C PHE A 285 34.25 6.11 16.46
N ILE A 286 33.33 5.29 15.94
CA ILE A 286 32.78 4.15 16.70
C ILE A 286 33.84 3.06 16.92
N LEU A 287 34.72 2.79 15.96
CA LEU A 287 35.85 1.86 16.14
C LEU A 287 36.85 2.38 17.19
N PHE A 288 37.09 3.69 17.21
CA PHE A 288 37.87 4.33 18.25
C PHE A 288 37.24 4.12 19.63
N LEU A 289 35.94 4.42 19.80
CA LEU A 289 35.22 4.19 21.06
C LEU A 289 35.19 2.70 21.45
N PHE A 290 35.03 1.79 20.48
CA PHE A 290 35.01 0.35 20.73
C PHE A 290 36.29 -0.13 21.41
N SER A 291 37.44 0.46 21.08
CA SER A 291 38.75 0.07 21.63
C SER A 291 38.87 0.27 23.15
N TYR A 292 37.99 1.12 23.71
CA TYR A 292 37.88 1.40 25.14
C TYR A 292 36.59 0.83 25.76
N SER A 293 35.63 0.40 24.94
CA SER A 293 34.32 -0.07 25.40
C SER A 293 34.37 -1.41 26.17
N PRO A 294 33.40 -1.67 27.07
CA PRO A 294 33.25 -2.96 27.75
C PRO A 294 33.16 -4.18 26.81
N VAL A 295 32.66 -3.97 25.57
CA VAL A 295 32.49 -5.04 24.57
C VAL A 295 33.80 -5.73 24.24
N LYS A 296 34.89 -4.97 24.16
CA LYS A 296 36.23 -5.51 23.89
C LYS A 296 36.63 -6.54 24.94
N TYR A 297 36.46 -6.20 26.22
CA TYR A 297 36.78 -7.09 27.34
C TYR A 297 35.88 -8.33 27.35
N LYS A 298 34.58 -8.18 27.06
CA LYS A 298 33.66 -9.33 26.93
C LYS A 298 34.01 -10.26 25.77
N MET A 299 34.47 -9.71 24.64
CA MET A 299 34.93 -10.51 23.51
C MET A 299 36.26 -11.21 23.79
N GLN A 300 37.17 -10.57 24.53
CA GLN A 300 38.45 -11.15 24.93
C GLN A 300 38.30 -12.23 26.02
N GLY A 301 37.52 -12.00 27.08
CA GLY A 301 37.28 -12.97 28.15
C GLY A 301 36.64 -14.28 27.68
N TYR A 302 35.78 -14.22 26.66
CA TYR A 302 35.27 -15.42 25.99
C TYR A 302 36.37 -16.23 25.28
N ILE A 303 37.41 -15.58 24.75
CA ILE A 303 38.54 -16.24 24.08
C ILE A 303 39.48 -16.84 25.13
N THR A 304 39.72 -16.14 26.24
CA THR A 304 40.55 -16.66 27.35
C THR A 304 39.90 -17.85 28.05
N ASN A 305 38.58 -17.85 28.28
CA ASN A 305 37.88 -19.02 28.83
C ASN A 305 37.86 -20.23 27.90
N ILE A 306 37.90 -20.03 26.57
CA ILE A 306 38.04 -21.13 25.60
C ILE A 306 39.47 -21.71 25.60
N ASN A 307 40.48 -20.87 25.88
CA ASN A 307 41.88 -21.29 25.88
C ASN A 307 42.38 -21.80 27.23
N ASN A 308 41.78 -21.38 28.35
CA ASN A 308 42.18 -21.73 29.71
C ASN A 308 41.25 -22.76 30.36
N ASN A 309 40.74 -23.74 29.60
CA ASN A 309 40.12 -24.95 30.15
C ASN A 309 41.15 -25.90 30.81
N THR A 310 42.18 -25.33 31.41
CA THR A 310 43.14 -25.92 32.34
C THR A 310 43.51 -24.80 33.30
N ASP A 311 42.73 -24.64 34.36
CA ASP A 311 43.23 -24.44 35.72
C ASP A 311 42.12 -23.91 36.62
N ASN A 312 41.89 -24.68 37.66
CA ASN A 312 41.09 -24.35 38.83
C ASN A 312 41.53 -23.00 39.38
N ASP A 313 40.61 -22.05 39.51
CA ASP A 313 40.66 -21.02 40.57
C ASP A 313 39.35 -20.22 40.58
N VAL A 314 38.38 -20.69 41.38
CA VAL A 314 37.32 -19.85 41.96
C VAL A 314 37.54 -19.85 43.48
N PRO A 315 38.23 -18.86 44.06
CA PRO A 315 38.46 -18.80 45.49
C PRO A 315 37.36 -17.97 46.17
N SER A 316 36.45 -18.65 46.90
CA SER A 316 35.87 -18.21 48.20
C SER A 316 34.57 -18.92 48.59
N VAL A 317 33.93 -19.70 47.71
CA VAL A 317 32.63 -20.37 47.99
C VAL A 317 32.77 -21.87 48.25
N ASN A 318 33.92 -22.48 47.92
CA ASN A 318 34.11 -23.93 48.03
C ASN A 318 34.15 -24.44 49.48
N SER A 319 34.59 -23.67 50.48
CA SER A 319 34.83 -24.23 51.83
C SER A 319 33.58 -24.71 52.57
N GLU A 320 32.43 -24.06 52.37
CA GLU A 320 31.18 -24.44 53.05
C GLU A 320 30.51 -25.63 52.37
N CYS A 321 30.55 -25.66 51.03
CA CYS A 321 30.02 -26.78 50.26
C CYS A 321 30.91 -28.03 50.32
N ASP A 322 32.22 -27.88 50.43
CA ASP A 322 33.14 -28.99 50.65
C ASP A 322 32.88 -29.64 52.01
N TYR A 323 32.72 -28.83 53.08
CA TYR A 323 32.36 -29.35 54.41
C TYR A 323 31.02 -30.10 54.43
N LEU A 324 29.98 -29.56 53.80
CA LEU A 324 28.66 -30.20 53.69
C LEU A 324 28.70 -31.53 52.94
N ILE A 325 29.55 -31.63 51.90
CA ILE A 325 29.71 -32.84 51.11
C ILE A 325 30.55 -33.87 51.85
N ASP A 326 31.56 -33.45 52.60
CA ASP A 326 32.36 -34.33 53.47
C ASP A 326 31.47 -34.90 54.60
N GLU A 327 30.63 -34.09 55.23
CA GLU A 327 29.66 -34.54 56.24
C GLU A 327 28.66 -35.56 55.66
N LEU A 328 28.17 -35.33 54.44
CA LEU A 328 27.31 -36.28 53.74
C LEU A 328 28.08 -37.56 53.37
N SER A 329 29.35 -37.44 52.94
CA SER A 329 30.21 -38.56 52.55
C SER A 329 30.44 -39.49 53.72
N ASP A 330 30.74 -38.94 54.90
CA ASP A 330 30.92 -39.68 56.14
C ASP A 330 29.61 -40.34 56.61
N LYS A 331 28.48 -39.64 56.50
CA LYS A 331 27.17 -40.16 56.89
C LYS A 331 26.71 -41.36 56.05
N TYR A 332 26.96 -41.32 54.75
CA TYR A 332 26.53 -42.38 53.82
C TYR A 332 27.65 -43.40 53.50
N ASN A 333 28.89 -43.16 53.96
CA ASN A 333 30.09 -43.94 53.66
C ASN A 333 30.32 -44.11 52.14
N LEU A 334 30.15 -43.01 51.38
CA LEU A 334 30.16 -42.97 49.92
C LEU A 334 31.00 -41.80 49.39
N SER A 335 31.84 -42.05 48.37
CA SER A 335 32.67 -41.03 47.74
C SER A 335 32.01 -40.43 46.49
N LEU A 336 31.89 -39.10 46.45
CA LEU A 336 31.33 -38.36 45.32
C LEU A 336 32.06 -38.65 43.99
N ASP A 337 33.39 -38.63 44.00
CA ASP A 337 34.21 -38.88 42.81
C ASP A 337 34.08 -40.31 42.27
N ALA A 338 33.87 -41.28 43.16
CA ALA A 338 33.63 -42.66 42.77
C ALA A 338 32.25 -42.85 42.12
N ILE A 339 31.23 -42.16 42.64
CA ILE A 339 29.85 -42.21 42.15
C ILE A 339 29.73 -41.55 40.76
N LEU A 340 30.37 -40.39 40.54
CA LEU A 340 30.33 -39.69 39.26
C LEU A 340 30.93 -40.50 38.10
N LYS A 341 31.82 -41.45 38.38
CA LYS A 341 32.44 -42.34 37.39
C LYS A 341 31.61 -43.59 37.05
N LYS A 342 30.56 -43.90 37.80
CA LYS A 342 29.70 -45.07 37.55
C LYS A 342 28.67 -44.79 36.47
N GLU A 343 28.38 -45.79 35.64
CA GLU A 343 27.27 -45.73 34.67
C GLU A 343 25.92 -45.98 35.34
N ASN A 344 25.85 -46.91 36.30
CA ASN A 344 24.66 -47.22 37.08
C ASN A 344 24.97 -47.13 38.59
N ILE A 345 24.04 -46.56 39.34
CA ILE A 345 24.15 -46.28 40.77
C ILE A 345 22.92 -46.78 41.52
N ASP A 346 23.13 -47.28 42.73
CA ASP A 346 22.10 -47.88 43.57
C ASP A 346 21.23 -46.84 44.29
N ASN A 347 20.16 -47.27 44.97
CA ASN A 347 19.22 -46.34 45.62
C ASN A 347 19.86 -45.49 46.73
N SER A 348 20.85 -46.02 47.45
CA SER A 348 21.55 -45.27 48.50
C SER A 348 22.50 -44.22 47.91
N GLU A 349 23.16 -44.55 46.81
CA GLU A 349 24.01 -43.64 46.03
C GLU A 349 23.19 -42.53 45.36
N LYS A 350 21.99 -42.86 44.87
CA LYS A 350 21.04 -41.88 44.31
C LYS A 350 20.58 -40.88 45.37
N GLU A 351 20.24 -41.34 46.57
CA GLU A 351 19.81 -40.47 47.65
C GLU A 351 20.94 -39.53 48.10
N TYR A 352 22.15 -40.06 48.27
CA TYR A 352 23.35 -39.29 48.58
C TYR A 352 23.65 -38.22 47.52
N LEU A 353 23.70 -38.60 46.24
CA LEU A 353 24.02 -37.66 45.16
C LEU A 353 22.92 -36.60 44.97
N SER A 354 21.65 -36.96 45.15
CA SER A 354 20.54 -36.01 45.11
C SER A 354 20.70 -34.92 46.16
N LEU A 355 21.05 -35.30 47.40
CA LEU A 355 21.29 -34.36 48.50
C LEU A 355 22.51 -33.46 48.25
N CYS A 356 23.57 -34.00 47.63
CA CYS A 356 24.74 -33.21 47.25
C CYS A 356 24.40 -32.13 46.22
N ILE A 357 23.62 -32.48 45.19
CA ILE A 357 23.18 -31.53 44.15
C ILE A 357 22.21 -30.50 44.75
N GLU A 358 21.27 -30.93 45.60
CA GLU A 358 20.29 -30.04 46.24
C GLU A 358 20.94 -29.00 47.15
N LYS A 359 21.90 -29.42 47.99
CA LYS A 359 22.55 -28.53 48.96
C LYS A 359 23.69 -27.71 48.37
N CYS A 360 24.37 -28.22 47.35
CA CYS A 360 25.56 -27.60 46.78
C CYS A 360 25.54 -27.56 45.25
N PRO A 361 24.51 -26.96 44.63
CA PRO A 361 24.35 -26.92 43.17
C PRO A 361 25.50 -26.21 42.46
N GLN A 362 26.10 -25.21 43.11
CA GLN A 362 27.21 -24.42 42.58
C GLN A 362 28.46 -25.27 42.32
N LYS A 363 28.71 -26.32 43.13
CA LYS A 363 29.86 -27.24 42.92
C LYS A 363 29.72 -28.05 41.63
N PHE A 364 28.49 -28.24 41.15
CA PHE A 364 28.19 -28.91 39.89
C PHE A 364 27.98 -27.93 38.72
N SER A 365 28.32 -26.65 38.88
CA SER A 365 28.04 -25.60 37.89
C SER A 365 26.55 -25.46 37.53
N VAL A 366 25.66 -25.82 38.45
CA VAL A 366 24.21 -25.70 38.30
C VAL A 366 23.71 -24.48 39.08
N PRO A 367 22.82 -23.64 38.53
CA PRO A 367 22.27 -22.52 39.27
C PRO A 367 21.18 -22.97 40.25
N GLU A 368 21.27 -22.50 41.49
CA GLU A 368 20.42 -22.90 42.63
C GLU A 368 18.92 -22.78 42.35
N THR A 369 18.49 -21.71 41.67
CA THR A 369 17.09 -21.52 41.29
C THR A 369 16.50 -22.67 40.48
N TYR A 370 17.29 -23.32 39.61
CA TYR A 370 16.75 -24.41 38.78
C TYR A 370 16.56 -25.71 39.56
N VAL A 371 17.35 -25.91 40.61
CA VAL A 371 17.21 -27.04 41.54
C VAL A 371 15.93 -26.88 42.37
N GLU A 372 15.57 -25.64 42.74
CA GLU A 372 14.29 -25.33 43.39
C GLU A 372 13.09 -25.57 42.45
N PHE A 373 13.19 -25.16 41.18
CA PHE A 373 12.10 -25.32 40.20
C PHE A 373 11.96 -26.74 39.65
N TYR A 374 13.02 -27.54 39.69
CA TYR A 374 13.04 -28.88 39.10
C TYR A 374 13.65 -29.88 40.09
N PRO A 375 12.84 -30.43 41.02
CA PRO A 375 13.32 -31.20 42.16
C PRO A 375 14.23 -32.36 41.76
N VAL A 376 15.37 -32.48 42.43
CA VAL A 376 16.44 -33.42 42.03
C VAL A 376 16.01 -34.86 42.23
N LYS A 377 15.40 -35.17 43.38
CA LYS A 377 14.97 -36.55 43.71
C LYS A 377 13.96 -37.11 42.73
N GLU A 378 12.99 -36.31 42.30
CA GLU A 378 11.94 -36.71 41.35
C GLU A 378 12.47 -36.81 39.91
N ASN A 379 13.52 -36.05 39.59
CA ASN A 379 14.08 -35.93 38.25
C ASN A 379 15.54 -36.39 38.18
N PHE A 380 15.88 -37.41 38.97
CA PHE A 380 17.26 -37.82 39.21
C PHE A 380 18.05 -38.13 37.93
N ASN A 381 17.45 -38.89 37.00
CA ASN A 381 18.15 -39.30 35.77
C ASN A 381 18.58 -38.07 34.93
N PHE A 382 17.70 -37.06 34.83
CA PHE A 382 18.02 -35.82 34.14
C PHE A 382 19.23 -35.12 34.78
N TRP A 383 19.21 -34.96 36.11
CA TRP A 383 20.29 -34.30 36.83
C TRP A 383 21.60 -35.08 36.77
N PHE A 384 21.54 -36.41 36.90
CA PHE A 384 22.69 -37.30 36.80
C PHE A 384 23.37 -37.25 35.42
N ASP A 385 22.58 -37.23 34.35
CA ASP A 385 23.10 -37.07 32.98
C ASP A 385 23.65 -35.66 32.76
N THR A 386 23.01 -34.65 33.35
CA THR A 386 23.36 -33.24 33.14
C THR A 386 24.69 -32.85 33.79
N ILE A 387 24.95 -33.28 35.03
CA ILE A 387 26.21 -32.99 35.74
C ILE A 387 27.42 -33.71 35.12
N LYS A 388 27.19 -34.73 34.29
CA LYS A 388 28.23 -35.45 33.53
C LYS A 388 28.55 -34.80 32.18
N GLN A 389 27.77 -33.82 31.74
CA GLN A 389 28.06 -33.07 30.52
C GLN A 389 29.19 -32.07 30.76
N ASP A 390 29.81 -31.61 29.66
CA ASP A 390 30.86 -30.59 29.74
C ASP A 390 30.34 -29.31 30.42
N THR A 391 31.16 -28.70 31.26
CA THR A 391 30.97 -27.36 31.85
C THR A 391 30.53 -26.31 30.81
N SER A 392 30.95 -26.44 29.55
CA SER A 392 30.51 -25.57 28.44
C SER A 392 29.01 -25.69 28.12
N PHE A 393 28.40 -26.87 28.34
CA PHE A 393 26.96 -27.10 28.21
C PHE A 393 26.19 -26.48 29.38
N LEU A 394 26.67 -26.69 30.61
CA LEU A 394 26.06 -26.18 31.84
C LEU A 394 26.09 -24.65 31.91
N THR A 395 27.16 -24.03 31.42
CA THR A 395 27.29 -22.57 31.29
C THR A 395 26.49 -21.99 30.11
N ASN A 396 26.02 -22.84 29.18
CA ASN A 396 25.06 -22.47 28.14
C ASN A 396 23.63 -22.61 28.65
N TYR A 397 23.19 -21.63 29.45
CA TYR A 397 21.85 -21.57 30.05
C TYR A 397 20.69 -21.86 29.07
N ARG A 398 20.85 -21.52 27.78
CA ARG A 398 19.81 -21.79 26.77
C ARG A 398 19.73 -23.28 26.40
N GLY A 399 20.87 -23.93 26.22
CA GLY A 399 20.95 -25.37 25.93
C GLY A 399 20.39 -26.19 27.10
N PHE A 400 20.82 -25.85 28.31
CA PHE A 400 20.34 -26.46 29.55
C PHE A 400 18.83 -26.32 29.76
N LYS A 401 18.26 -25.12 29.55
CA LYS A 401 16.80 -24.90 29.61
C LYS A 401 16.02 -25.74 28.60
N LYS A 402 16.58 -25.95 27.41
CA LYS A 402 15.95 -26.73 26.34
C LYS A 402 15.96 -28.24 26.65
N SER A 403 17.06 -28.77 27.19
CA SER A 403 17.13 -30.19 27.57
C SER A 403 16.15 -30.52 28.69
N MET A 404 16.02 -29.62 29.68
CA MET A 404 15.04 -29.78 30.76
C MET A 404 13.59 -29.79 30.23
N TYR A 405 13.29 -28.99 29.21
CA TYR A 405 11.99 -29.04 28.53
C TYR A 405 11.76 -30.36 27.77
N GLU A 406 12.77 -30.84 27.04
CA GLU A 406 12.67 -32.09 26.30
C GLU A 406 12.44 -33.28 27.26
N ASP A 407 13.07 -33.28 28.43
CA ASP A 407 12.87 -34.30 29.47
C ASP A 407 11.43 -34.29 30.01
N ILE A 408 10.87 -33.11 30.29
CA ILE A 408 9.47 -32.96 30.73
C ILE A 408 8.49 -33.50 29.66
N LEU A 409 8.68 -33.12 28.40
CA LEU A 409 7.84 -33.62 27.30
C LEU A 409 7.92 -35.14 27.13
N ASN A 410 9.10 -35.72 27.33
CA ASN A 410 9.30 -37.16 27.19
C ASN A 410 8.64 -37.95 28.35
N LYS A 411 8.55 -37.35 29.54
CA LYS A 411 7.88 -37.95 30.71
C LYS A 411 6.35 -37.96 30.63
N HIS A 412 5.74 -37.03 29.89
CA HIS A 412 4.28 -36.85 29.87
C HIS A 412 3.53 -37.74 28.84
N ASP A 413 4.22 -38.46 27.94
CA ASP A 413 3.72 -39.41 26.91
C ASP A 413 2.49 -39.00 26.05
N ASP A 414 1.93 -37.79 26.21
CA ASP A 414 0.84 -37.26 25.40
C ASP A 414 1.39 -36.55 24.15
N LYS A 415 1.11 -37.15 22.99
CA LYS A 415 1.52 -36.59 21.69
C LYS A 415 0.86 -35.24 21.39
N ILE A 416 -0.22 -34.88 22.10
CA ILE A 416 -0.97 -33.64 21.91
C ILE A 416 -0.20 -32.42 22.43
N ASP A 417 0.63 -32.54 23.47
CA ASP A 417 1.41 -31.45 24.07
C ASP A 417 2.33 -30.77 23.04
N LYS A 418 2.92 -31.56 22.14
CA LYS A 418 3.79 -31.04 21.08
C LYS A 418 3.03 -30.12 20.12
N TRP A 419 1.72 -30.30 19.98
CA TRP A 419 0.87 -29.53 19.04
C TRP A 419 0.15 -28.36 19.69
N LEU A 420 -0.30 -28.52 20.94
CA LEU A 420 -1.08 -27.52 21.66
C LEU A 420 -0.30 -26.80 22.77
N GLY A 421 0.86 -27.31 23.18
CA GLY A 421 1.73 -26.70 24.18
C GLY A 421 1.27 -26.96 25.61
N ILE A 422 2.17 -26.69 26.56
CA ILE A 422 1.96 -26.98 27.98
C ILE A 422 1.44 -25.78 28.80
N GLY A 423 1.12 -24.66 28.14
CA GLY A 423 0.66 -23.44 28.80
C GLY A 423 1.79 -22.62 29.44
N TYR A 424 1.52 -21.33 29.65
CA TYR A 424 2.44 -20.36 30.26
C TYR A 424 2.41 -20.39 31.80
N SER A 425 1.29 -20.77 32.40
CA SER A 425 1.06 -20.84 33.86
C SER A 425 1.66 -22.08 34.53
N SER A 426 2.32 -22.94 33.77
CA SER A 426 3.00 -24.15 34.23
C SER A 426 4.24 -23.89 35.09
N ASN A 427 4.49 -22.67 35.59
CA ASN A 427 5.64 -22.27 36.43
C ASN A 427 7.03 -22.77 35.97
N PHE A 428 7.19 -23.04 34.67
CA PHE A 428 8.42 -23.55 34.07
C PHE A 428 9.58 -22.51 34.15
N PRO A 429 10.85 -22.94 34.33
CA PRO A 429 11.99 -22.03 34.34
C PRO A 429 12.05 -21.18 33.08
N TYR A 430 12.21 -19.87 33.26
CA TYR A 430 11.98 -18.87 32.22
C TYR A 430 12.75 -19.18 30.92
N LEU A 431 12.08 -19.82 29.94
CA LEU A 431 12.61 -19.93 28.60
C LEU A 431 12.56 -18.55 27.96
N GLU A 432 13.57 -18.22 27.18
CA GLU A 432 13.59 -16.93 26.51
C GLU A 432 12.35 -16.79 25.60
N ARG A 433 11.71 -15.61 25.60
CA ARG A 433 10.49 -15.38 24.81
C ARG A 433 10.83 -15.26 23.31
N ASP A 434 11.08 -16.39 22.69
CA ASP A 434 11.43 -16.54 21.27
C ASP A 434 10.66 -17.72 20.65
N PHE A 435 10.99 -18.11 19.42
CA PHE A 435 10.30 -19.22 18.73
C PHE A 435 10.25 -20.53 19.52
N ILE A 436 11.31 -20.86 20.25
CA ILE A 436 11.35 -22.10 21.05
C ILE A 436 10.40 -21.96 22.24
N GLY A 437 10.45 -20.82 22.95
CA GLY A 437 9.49 -20.54 24.02
C GLY A 437 8.04 -20.51 23.54
N GLN A 438 7.80 -20.00 22.32
CA GLN A 438 6.49 -20.03 21.69
C GLN A 438 5.99 -21.45 21.44
N GLU A 439 6.84 -22.32 20.89
CA GLU A 439 6.50 -23.73 20.66
C GLU A 439 6.23 -24.46 21.97
N VAL A 440 7.01 -24.16 23.02
CA VAL A 440 6.83 -24.76 24.34
C VAL A 440 5.46 -24.43 24.93
N TRP A 441 5.11 -23.15 24.98
CA TRP A 441 3.89 -22.72 25.66
C TRP A 441 2.63 -22.98 24.83
N LEU A 442 2.69 -22.80 23.51
CA LEU A 442 1.51 -22.82 22.63
C LEU A 442 1.47 -24.04 21.68
N GLY A 443 2.51 -24.86 21.68
CA GLY A 443 2.68 -25.94 20.74
C GLY A 443 2.97 -25.46 19.33
N LYS A 444 3.23 -26.41 18.43
CA LYS A 444 3.53 -26.12 17.02
C LYS A 444 2.41 -25.36 16.31
N ILE A 445 1.14 -25.64 16.61
CA ILE A 445 0.00 -24.97 15.96
C ILE A 445 -0.06 -23.51 16.40
N GLY A 446 0.05 -23.25 17.69
CA GLY A 446 -0.02 -21.89 18.22
C GLY A 446 1.16 -21.04 17.80
N MET A 447 2.39 -21.57 17.89
CA MET A 447 3.57 -20.90 17.35
C MET A 447 3.36 -20.53 15.88
N PHE A 448 2.88 -21.47 15.06
CA PHE A 448 2.62 -21.23 13.64
C PHE A 448 1.61 -20.12 13.43
N LEU A 449 0.43 -20.18 14.07
CA LEU A 449 -0.62 -19.17 13.93
C LEU A 449 -0.12 -17.78 14.34
N VAL A 450 0.63 -17.67 15.43
CA VAL A 450 1.07 -16.36 15.94
C VAL A 450 2.17 -15.74 15.08
N THR A 451 3.12 -16.54 14.60
CA THR A 451 4.32 -16.04 13.92
C THR A 451 4.16 -15.93 12.41
N ILE A 452 3.33 -16.78 11.79
CA ILE A 452 3.22 -16.84 10.33
C ILE A 452 2.79 -15.53 9.67
N PRO A 453 1.91 -14.67 10.25
CA PRO A 453 1.54 -13.43 9.58
C PRO A 453 2.74 -12.50 9.37
N PHE A 454 3.69 -12.47 10.31
CA PHE A 454 4.91 -11.68 10.22
C PHE A 454 5.86 -12.26 9.17
N VAL A 455 6.13 -13.57 9.24
CA VAL A 455 7.05 -14.27 8.33
C VAL A 455 6.51 -14.28 6.90
N ALA A 456 5.21 -14.51 6.71
CA ALA A 456 4.58 -14.54 5.39
C ALA A 456 4.61 -13.18 4.69
N ILE A 457 4.39 -12.07 5.41
CA ILE A 457 4.51 -10.72 4.84
C ILE A 457 5.96 -10.44 4.41
N PHE A 458 6.92 -10.84 5.24
CA PHE A 458 8.34 -10.72 4.91
C PHE A 458 8.70 -11.53 3.66
N ALA A 459 8.38 -12.83 3.64
CA ALA A 459 8.65 -13.74 2.53
C ALA A 459 8.00 -13.28 1.22
N PHE A 460 6.72 -12.88 1.25
CA PHE A 460 6.03 -12.32 0.09
C PHE A 460 6.76 -11.08 -0.46
N SER A 461 7.16 -10.18 0.44
CA SER A 461 7.83 -8.94 0.04
C SER A 461 9.22 -9.21 -0.54
N LEU A 462 9.96 -10.15 0.05
CA LEU A 462 11.26 -10.59 -0.45
C LEU A 462 11.14 -11.21 -1.85
N VAL A 463 10.24 -12.17 -2.05
CA VAL A 463 9.99 -12.80 -3.36
C VAL A 463 9.60 -11.76 -4.41
N SER A 464 8.71 -10.84 -4.05
CA SER A 464 8.25 -9.79 -4.96
C SER A 464 9.35 -8.79 -5.33
N LEU A 465 10.31 -8.54 -4.43
CA LEU A 465 11.50 -7.74 -4.67
C LEU A 465 12.49 -8.49 -5.57
N LEU A 466 12.73 -9.79 -5.36
CA LEU A 466 13.59 -10.60 -6.22
C LEU A 466 13.04 -10.68 -7.66
N ILE A 467 11.74 -10.92 -7.83
CA ILE A 467 11.12 -11.00 -9.17
C ILE A 467 11.19 -9.65 -9.92
N HIS A 468 11.04 -8.53 -9.21
CA HIS A 468 10.99 -7.19 -9.82
C HIS A 468 12.16 -6.31 -9.40
N PHE A 469 13.34 -6.91 -9.25
CA PHE A 469 14.53 -6.30 -8.62
C PHE A 469 14.80 -4.88 -9.11
N LYS A 470 14.99 -4.70 -10.43
CA LYS A 470 15.28 -3.37 -11.03
C LYS A 470 14.21 -2.31 -10.77
N LYS A 471 12.94 -2.69 -10.63
CA LYS A 471 11.82 -1.75 -10.47
C LYS A 471 11.52 -1.42 -9.01
N LYS A 472 11.83 -2.34 -8.10
CA LYS A 472 11.39 -2.26 -6.70
C LYS A 472 12.52 -2.06 -5.71
N ILE A 473 13.77 -2.24 -6.11
CA ILE A 473 14.91 -1.91 -5.25
C ILE A 473 15.07 -0.39 -5.18
N ASN A 474 14.91 0.16 -3.98
CA ASN A 474 15.14 1.56 -3.68
C ASN A 474 15.48 1.70 -2.19
N ILE A 475 15.88 2.90 -1.79
CA ILE A 475 16.26 3.21 -0.42
C ILE A 475 15.22 2.78 0.63
N PHE A 476 13.92 2.90 0.33
CA PHE A 476 12.87 2.47 1.24
C PHE A 476 12.82 0.96 1.36
N THR A 477 12.71 0.23 0.25
CA THR A 477 12.59 -1.24 0.28
C THR A 477 13.84 -1.89 0.86
N CYS A 478 15.04 -1.38 0.56
CA CYS A 478 16.28 -1.84 1.17
C CYS A 478 16.29 -1.63 2.70
N SER A 479 15.96 -0.41 3.16
CA SER A 479 15.98 -0.10 4.60
C SER A 479 15.03 -0.98 5.41
N PHE A 480 13.78 -1.13 4.95
CA PHE A 480 12.78 -1.93 5.63
C PHE A 480 13.05 -3.44 5.52
N LEU A 481 13.64 -3.91 4.41
CA LEU A 481 14.01 -5.31 4.24
C LEU A 481 15.10 -5.68 5.24
N LEU A 482 16.19 -4.91 5.30
CA LEU A 482 17.32 -5.17 6.19
C LEU A 482 16.91 -5.06 7.65
N ALA A 483 16.13 -4.02 8.02
CA ALA A 483 15.62 -3.87 9.37
C ALA A 483 14.71 -5.04 9.80
N SER A 484 13.80 -5.47 8.93
CA SER A 484 12.91 -6.61 9.22
C SER A 484 13.68 -7.92 9.32
N ALA A 485 14.61 -8.15 8.39
CA ALA A 485 15.47 -9.34 8.37
C ALA A 485 16.32 -9.42 9.64
N TYR A 486 16.93 -8.29 10.03
CA TYR A 486 17.73 -8.20 11.24
C TYR A 486 16.92 -8.53 12.49
N MET A 487 15.69 -8.01 12.61
CA MET A 487 14.89 -8.26 13.80
C MET A 487 14.37 -9.70 13.88
N ILE A 488 14.01 -10.31 12.74
CA ILE A 488 13.63 -11.73 12.67
C ILE A 488 14.85 -12.61 12.97
N LEU A 489 16.02 -12.33 12.40
CA LEU A 489 17.23 -13.12 12.66
C LEU A 489 17.68 -12.97 14.12
N SER A 490 17.62 -11.76 14.66
CA SER A 490 17.91 -11.50 16.08
C SER A 490 16.99 -12.28 16.99
N SER A 491 15.73 -12.53 16.60
CA SER A 491 14.81 -13.32 17.42
C SER A 491 15.07 -14.83 17.43
N ILE A 492 15.83 -15.33 16.44
CA ILE A 492 16.27 -16.73 16.40
C ILE A 492 17.54 -16.89 17.24
N LEU A 493 18.42 -15.89 17.21
CA LEU A 493 19.75 -15.93 17.83
C LEU A 493 19.80 -15.35 19.25
N ALA A 494 18.91 -14.41 19.56
CA ALA A 494 18.84 -13.73 20.84
C ALA A 494 17.41 -13.88 21.40
N GLY A 495 17.34 -14.29 22.66
CA GLY A 495 16.08 -14.42 23.38
C GLY A 495 15.31 -13.10 23.57
N HIS A 496 14.06 -13.21 24.02
CA HIS A 496 13.21 -12.07 24.41
C HIS A 496 12.87 -11.07 23.29
N VAL A 497 12.65 -11.56 22.06
CA VAL A 497 12.26 -10.72 20.92
C VAL A 497 10.81 -10.98 20.48
N PHE A 498 10.31 -12.21 20.54
CA PHE A 498 8.91 -12.55 20.22
C PHE A 498 8.03 -12.59 21.48
N GLY A 499 6.72 -12.42 21.33
CA GLY A 499 5.78 -12.42 22.47
C GLY A 499 5.86 -11.18 23.38
N ILE A 500 6.64 -10.17 23.01
CA ILE A 500 6.66 -8.86 23.67
C ILE A 500 5.92 -7.84 22.81
N PHE A 501 5.04 -7.06 23.42
CA PHE A 501 4.19 -6.11 22.70
C PHE A 501 4.99 -5.01 21.98
N LEU A 502 6.05 -4.50 22.61
CA LEU A 502 6.89 -3.44 22.04
C LEU A 502 7.61 -3.89 20.76
N THR A 503 8.32 -5.03 20.81
CA THR A 503 9.08 -5.56 19.66
C THR A 503 8.16 -5.88 18.49
N THR A 504 7.01 -6.49 18.76
CA THR A 504 6.06 -6.87 17.73
C THR A 504 5.35 -5.67 17.11
N CYS A 505 5.10 -4.59 17.85
CA CYS A 505 4.63 -3.31 17.28
C CYS A 505 5.65 -2.72 16.31
N ILE A 506 6.93 -2.71 16.67
CA ILE A 506 8.02 -2.24 15.81
C ILE A 506 8.15 -3.15 14.58
N LEU A 507 8.05 -4.47 14.74
CA LEU A 507 8.10 -5.44 13.64
C LEU A 507 6.97 -5.18 12.66
N SER A 508 5.78 -4.93 13.19
CA SER A 508 4.59 -4.62 12.40
C SER A 508 4.80 -3.38 11.54
N LEU A 509 5.35 -2.30 12.11
CA LEU A 509 5.67 -1.08 11.35
C LEU A 509 6.73 -1.34 10.27
N LEU A 510 7.76 -2.13 10.59
CA LEU A 510 8.82 -2.48 9.64
C LEU A 510 8.26 -3.28 8.44
N LEU A 511 7.49 -4.34 8.72
CA LEU A 511 6.88 -5.19 7.70
C LEU A 511 5.84 -4.45 6.86
N VAL A 512 5.04 -3.58 7.46
CA VAL A 512 4.09 -2.73 6.73
C VAL A 512 4.82 -1.74 5.83
N GLY A 513 5.91 -1.15 6.32
CA GLY A 513 6.79 -0.29 5.51
C GLY A 513 7.35 -1.03 4.29
N LEU A 514 7.87 -2.24 4.50
CA LEU A 514 8.38 -3.12 3.45
C LEU A 514 7.28 -3.49 2.43
N TYR A 515 6.15 -3.99 2.91
CA TYR A 515 5.01 -4.39 2.09
C TYR A 515 4.50 -3.23 1.23
N ASN A 516 4.36 -2.03 1.82
CA ASN A 516 3.94 -0.84 1.10
C ASN A 516 4.96 -0.43 0.02
N GLY A 517 6.26 -0.53 0.31
CA GLY A 517 7.32 -0.24 -0.64
C GLY A 517 7.35 -1.19 -1.83
N VAL A 518 7.02 -2.47 -1.62
CA VAL A 518 7.02 -3.49 -2.68
C VAL A 518 5.69 -3.54 -3.46
N LYS A 519 4.59 -3.10 -2.86
CA LYS A 519 3.24 -3.12 -3.48
C LYS A 519 2.92 -1.88 -4.31
N ARG A 520 3.39 -0.69 -3.91
CA ARG A 520 3.17 0.56 -4.66
C ARG A 520 4.28 0.72 -5.70
N ASN A 521 3.94 0.63 -6.99
CA ASN A 521 4.82 1.20 -8.02
C ASN A 521 4.89 2.71 -7.74
N GLN A 522 5.99 3.21 -7.18
CA GLN A 522 6.24 4.65 -7.11
C GLN A 522 6.55 5.11 -8.53
N ILE A 523 5.54 5.50 -9.28
CA ILE A 523 5.73 6.14 -10.58
C ILE A 523 6.12 7.58 -10.30
N ASN A 524 7.27 7.97 -10.81
CA ASN A 524 7.69 9.36 -10.80
C ASN A 524 6.75 10.12 -11.76
N ILE A 525 5.96 11.05 -11.22
CA ILE A 525 4.99 11.80 -12.03
C ILE A 525 5.73 12.91 -12.77
N ASN A 526 5.51 13.00 -14.08
CA ASN A 526 5.90 14.13 -14.89
C ASN A 526 4.82 15.22 -14.76
N ASP A 527 5.15 16.30 -14.06
CA ASP A 527 4.23 17.42 -13.79
C ASP A 527 3.74 18.13 -15.07
N ASN A 528 4.45 18.03 -16.19
CA ASN A 528 4.07 18.67 -17.45
C ASN A 528 3.41 17.73 -18.49
N LYS A 529 2.95 16.55 -18.07
CA LYS A 529 2.44 15.52 -18.99
C LYS A 529 0.94 15.29 -18.85
N ILE A 530 0.24 15.20 -19.99
CA ILE A 530 -1.19 14.88 -20.09
C ILE A 530 -1.36 13.56 -20.86
N SER A 531 -2.11 12.62 -20.31
CA SER A 531 -2.52 11.40 -21.02
C SER A 531 -4.01 11.35 -21.29
N PHE A 532 -4.41 11.21 -22.55
CA PHE A 532 -5.78 10.92 -22.95
C PHE A 532 -6.02 9.42 -23.09
N LEU A 533 -7.12 8.91 -22.55
CA LEU A 533 -7.52 7.50 -22.62
C LEU A 533 -8.68 7.35 -23.61
N LEU A 534 -8.44 6.74 -24.77
CA LEU A 534 -9.44 6.49 -25.82
C LEU A 534 -9.61 5.01 -26.13
N LEU A 535 -10.80 4.67 -26.62
CA LEU A 535 -11.07 3.32 -27.13
C LEU A 535 -10.38 3.07 -28.48
N HIS A 536 -10.41 4.05 -29.38
CA HIS A 536 -9.79 4.01 -30.69
C HIS A 536 -9.56 5.45 -31.20
N LEU A 537 -8.76 5.60 -32.27
CA LEU A 537 -8.62 6.84 -33.04
C LEU A 537 -9.32 6.73 -34.42
N GLY A 538 -10.46 6.04 -34.49
CA GLY A 538 -11.29 5.95 -35.69
C GLY A 538 -12.00 7.28 -36.03
N TYR A 539 -12.89 7.24 -37.02
CA TYR A 539 -13.73 8.40 -37.39
C TYR A 539 -14.92 8.54 -36.44
N GLY A 540 -14.97 9.64 -35.70
CA GLY A 540 -16.02 9.91 -34.71
C GLY A 540 -15.84 11.25 -34.00
N GLY A 541 -16.91 11.72 -33.36
CA GLY A 541 -16.94 13.03 -32.69
C GLY A 541 -16.05 13.08 -31.44
N ILE A 542 -15.94 11.98 -30.69
CA ILE A 542 -15.08 11.88 -29.50
C ILE A 542 -13.61 11.98 -29.91
N GLU A 543 -13.24 11.24 -30.94
CA GLU A 543 -11.89 11.20 -31.48
C GLU A 543 -11.50 12.57 -32.02
N SER A 544 -12.36 13.21 -32.82
CA SER A 544 -12.13 14.57 -33.32
C SER A 544 -11.99 15.60 -32.19
N ALA A 545 -12.87 15.57 -31.18
CA ALA A 545 -12.78 16.50 -30.05
C ALA A 545 -11.49 16.31 -29.24
N THR A 546 -11.06 15.06 -29.04
CA THR A 546 -9.82 14.77 -28.34
C THR A 546 -8.59 15.19 -29.15
N ILE A 547 -8.57 14.90 -30.46
CA ILE A 547 -7.48 15.33 -31.36
C ILE A 547 -7.35 16.85 -31.36
N ASN A 548 -8.46 17.57 -31.49
CA ASN A 548 -8.46 19.04 -31.46
C ASN A 548 -7.90 19.58 -30.13
N THR A 549 -8.32 18.98 -29.00
CA THR A 549 -7.85 19.37 -27.67
C THR A 549 -6.37 19.06 -27.49
N ALA A 550 -5.93 17.86 -27.88
CA ALA A 550 -4.54 17.42 -27.79
C ALA A 550 -3.61 18.31 -28.65
N ASN A 551 -3.99 18.60 -29.89
CA ASN A 551 -3.25 19.50 -30.77
C ASN A 551 -3.16 20.92 -30.20
N SER A 552 -4.21 21.38 -29.51
CA SER A 552 -4.24 22.73 -28.95
C SER A 552 -3.38 22.89 -27.69
N LEU A 553 -3.11 21.80 -26.97
CA LEU A 553 -2.34 21.81 -25.72
C LEU A 553 -0.89 21.30 -25.89
N CYS A 554 -0.51 20.82 -27.08
CA CYS A 554 0.78 20.16 -27.30
C CYS A 554 2.00 21.10 -27.32
N ASP A 555 1.79 22.42 -27.36
CA ASP A 555 2.87 23.39 -27.25
C ASP A 555 3.29 23.63 -25.79
N ASP A 556 2.36 23.51 -24.83
CA ASP A 556 2.62 23.74 -23.41
C ASP A 556 2.88 22.43 -22.63
N TYR A 557 2.30 21.32 -23.07
CA TYR A 557 2.33 20.03 -22.35
C TYR A 557 2.86 18.88 -23.21
N ASP A 558 3.54 17.90 -22.59
CA ASP A 558 3.86 16.60 -23.23
C ASP A 558 2.57 15.77 -23.30
N ILE A 559 2.03 15.58 -24.51
CA ILE A 559 0.76 14.88 -24.71
C ILE A 559 1.00 13.43 -25.15
N GLU A 560 0.37 12.50 -24.45
CA GLU A 560 0.28 11.09 -24.83
C GLU A 560 -1.19 10.69 -25.02
N ILE A 561 -1.51 10.03 -26.13
CA ILE A 561 -2.81 9.42 -26.37
C ILE A 561 -2.69 7.91 -26.27
N MET A 562 -3.31 7.34 -25.25
CA MET A 562 -3.52 5.89 -25.17
C MET A 562 -4.78 5.53 -25.93
N SER A 563 -4.63 4.69 -26.95
CA SER A 563 -5.72 4.14 -27.73
C SER A 563 -5.79 2.64 -27.50
N PHE A 564 -6.95 2.11 -27.13
CA PHE A 564 -7.04 0.67 -26.92
C PHE A 564 -6.87 -0.11 -28.24
N TYR A 565 -7.64 0.22 -29.27
CA TYR A 565 -7.59 -0.43 -30.58
C TYR A 565 -6.70 0.32 -31.57
N LYS A 566 -5.89 -0.42 -32.33
CA LYS A 566 -5.24 0.06 -33.55
C LYS A 566 -6.10 -0.32 -34.76
N LEU A 567 -6.95 0.61 -35.20
CA LEU A 567 -7.83 0.39 -36.36
C LEU A 567 -7.08 0.65 -37.67
N SER A 568 -7.47 -0.04 -38.75
CA SER A 568 -6.93 0.17 -40.10
C SER A 568 -7.27 1.57 -40.65
N LYS A 569 -8.50 2.03 -40.42
CA LYS A 569 -8.94 3.40 -40.70
C LYS A 569 -8.84 4.24 -39.44
N THR A 570 -7.98 5.26 -39.45
CA THR A 570 -7.73 6.12 -38.28
C THR A 570 -7.56 7.58 -38.68
N GLN A 571 -7.90 8.48 -37.76
CA GLN A 571 -7.66 9.93 -37.81
C GLN A 571 -6.31 10.34 -37.19
N ALA A 572 -5.43 9.39 -36.86
CA ALA A 572 -4.15 9.67 -36.20
C ALA A 572 -3.24 10.60 -37.02
N ASN A 573 -3.40 10.64 -38.34
CA ASN A 573 -2.71 11.56 -39.25
C ASN A 573 -3.06 13.04 -39.03
N ARG A 574 -4.13 13.35 -38.28
CA ARG A 574 -4.53 14.71 -37.92
C ARG A 574 -3.82 15.22 -36.65
N LEU A 575 -3.07 14.37 -35.96
CA LEU A 575 -2.33 14.75 -34.75
C LEU A 575 -1.05 15.49 -35.13
N ASN A 576 -0.67 16.46 -34.29
CA ASN A 576 0.65 17.08 -34.36
C ASN A 576 1.75 16.03 -34.07
N ASP A 577 2.87 16.11 -34.78
CA ASP A 577 4.00 15.17 -34.65
C ASP A 577 4.61 15.10 -33.23
N LYS A 578 4.43 16.14 -32.42
CA LYS A 578 4.83 16.16 -31.00
C LYS A 578 4.04 15.17 -30.13
N ILE A 579 2.84 14.75 -30.56
CA ILE A 579 1.92 13.94 -29.77
C ILE A 579 2.24 12.46 -29.93
N LYS A 580 2.47 11.79 -28.80
CA LYS A 580 2.76 10.34 -28.80
C LYS A 580 1.47 9.54 -28.76
N VAL A 581 1.34 8.55 -29.64
CA VAL A 581 0.20 7.60 -29.61
C VAL A 581 0.67 6.22 -29.17
N LYS A 582 -0.01 5.66 -28.17
CA LYS A 582 0.25 4.31 -27.66
C LYS A 582 -0.96 3.41 -27.86
N TYR A 583 -0.79 2.39 -28.70
CA TYR A 583 -1.81 1.36 -28.91
C TYR A 583 -1.65 0.22 -27.91
N LEU A 584 -2.76 -0.23 -27.31
CA LEU A 584 -2.74 -1.34 -26.35
C LEU A 584 -3.17 -2.68 -26.96
N TYR A 585 -3.75 -2.70 -28.15
CA TYR A 585 -4.23 -3.91 -28.81
C TYR A 585 -4.27 -3.73 -30.33
N ASP A 586 -3.62 -4.63 -31.06
CA ASP A 586 -3.45 -4.53 -32.51
C ASP A 586 -4.65 -5.04 -33.32
N GLY A 587 -5.61 -5.73 -32.69
CA GLY A 587 -6.83 -6.18 -33.35
C GLY A 587 -7.97 -5.15 -33.27
N GLY A 588 -9.03 -5.34 -34.06
CA GLY A 588 -10.28 -4.58 -33.95
C GLY A 588 -11.29 -5.22 -32.98
N PRO A 589 -12.42 -4.53 -32.70
CA PRO A 589 -13.59 -5.15 -32.11
C PRO A 589 -14.17 -6.20 -33.07
N ASN A 590 -14.74 -7.30 -32.56
CA ASN A 590 -15.31 -8.39 -33.36
C ASN A 590 -16.85 -8.44 -33.34
N LYS A 591 -17.49 -7.28 -33.14
CA LYS A 591 -18.95 -7.21 -32.94
C LYS A 591 -19.70 -7.58 -34.21
N GLU A 592 -19.20 -7.18 -35.37
CA GLU A 592 -19.86 -7.41 -36.65
C GLU A 592 -19.79 -8.88 -37.04
N GLU A 593 -18.63 -9.51 -36.87
CA GLU A 593 -18.42 -10.94 -37.09
C GLU A 593 -19.29 -11.79 -36.16
N PHE A 594 -19.45 -11.35 -34.90
CA PHE A 594 -20.36 -12.01 -33.95
C PHE A 594 -21.83 -11.88 -34.37
N LEU A 595 -22.27 -10.69 -34.78
CA LEU A 595 -23.64 -10.47 -35.25
C LEU A 595 -23.93 -11.22 -36.55
N ASP A 596 -22.99 -11.24 -37.49
CA ASP A 596 -23.11 -12.01 -38.73
C ASP A 596 -23.21 -13.51 -38.45
N ALA A 597 -22.37 -14.04 -37.55
CA ALA A 597 -22.46 -15.43 -37.13
C ALA A 597 -23.80 -15.77 -36.47
N PHE A 598 -24.35 -14.83 -35.69
CA PHE A 598 -25.64 -14.96 -35.02
C PHE A 598 -26.81 -14.94 -36.01
N HIS A 599 -26.84 -13.95 -36.93
CA HIS A 599 -27.87 -13.82 -37.96
C HIS A 599 -27.86 -14.98 -38.95
N ASN A 600 -26.68 -15.51 -39.30
CA ASN A 600 -26.53 -16.64 -40.19
C ASN A 600 -26.61 -18.01 -39.48
N HIS A 601 -26.98 -18.04 -38.20
CA HIS A 601 -27.14 -19.25 -37.37
C HIS A 601 -25.94 -20.22 -37.39
N LYS A 602 -24.71 -19.70 -37.53
CA LYS A 602 -23.47 -20.49 -37.60
C LYS A 602 -22.97 -20.82 -36.18
N ILE A 603 -23.49 -21.88 -35.56
CA ILE A 603 -23.26 -22.22 -34.13
C ILE A 603 -21.77 -22.22 -33.72
N PHE A 604 -20.89 -22.81 -34.53
CA PHE A 604 -19.44 -22.86 -34.27
C PHE A 604 -18.79 -21.47 -34.32
N ASN A 605 -19.22 -20.63 -35.26
CA ASN A 605 -18.72 -19.26 -35.38
C ASN A 605 -19.23 -18.38 -34.24
N ILE A 606 -20.46 -18.58 -33.78
CA ILE A 606 -21.00 -17.88 -32.59
C ILE A 606 -20.14 -18.21 -31.37
N LEU A 607 -19.80 -19.49 -31.14
CA LEU A 607 -18.95 -19.89 -30.02
C LEU A 607 -17.53 -19.30 -30.15
N LYS A 608 -16.93 -19.42 -31.33
CA LYS A 608 -15.59 -18.89 -31.64
C LYS A 608 -15.51 -17.38 -31.40
N GLU A 609 -16.44 -16.62 -31.97
CA GLU A 609 -16.49 -15.16 -31.83
C GLU A 609 -16.96 -14.73 -30.43
N GLY A 610 -17.75 -15.55 -29.73
CA GLY A 610 -18.09 -15.36 -28.32
C GLY A 610 -16.86 -15.46 -27.40
N ILE A 611 -16.07 -16.53 -27.54
CA ILE A 611 -14.80 -16.71 -26.80
C ILE A 611 -13.84 -15.57 -27.11
N ARG A 612 -13.73 -15.19 -28.39
CA ARG A 612 -12.91 -14.05 -28.83
C ARG A 612 -13.38 -12.74 -28.19
N SER A 613 -14.69 -12.49 -28.11
CA SER A 613 -15.26 -11.32 -27.45
C SER A 613 -14.88 -11.25 -25.97
N VAL A 614 -15.00 -12.36 -25.24
CA VAL A 614 -14.60 -12.44 -23.83
C VAL A 614 -13.10 -12.18 -23.67
N SER A 615 -12.27 -12.76 -24.53
CA SER A 615 -10.82 -12.53 -24.57
C SER A 615 -10.48 -11.05 -24.79
N ILE A 616 -11.09 -10.41 -25.79
CA ILE A 616 -10.88 -8.99 -26.11
C ILE A 616 -11.31 -8.10 -24.94
N LEU A 617 -12.49 -8.32 -24.37
CA LEU A 617 -13.00 -7.52 -23.24
C LEU A 617 -12.14 -7.68 -21.99
N THR A 618 -11.64 -8.90 -21.74
CA THR A 618 -10.73 -9.19 -20.63
C THR A 618 -9.37 -8.54 -20.84
N LYS A 619 -8.79 -8.66 -22.04
CA LYS A 619 -7.55 -7.95 -22.44
C LYS A 619 -7.72 -6.45 -22.34
N LYS A 620 -8.85 -5.88 -22.79
CA LYS A 620 -9.17 -4.45 -22.65
C LYS A 620 -9.08 -4.00 -21.21
N LYS A 621 -9.80 -4.69 -20.33
CA LYS A 621 -9.82 -4.36 -18.91
C LYS A 621 -8.42 -4.45 -18.30
N ILE A 622 -7.69 -5.55 -18.52
CA ILE A 622 -6.36 -5.77 -17.93
C ILE A 622 -5.33 -4.76 -18.47
N ARG A 623 -5.26 -4.58 -19.78
CA ARG A 623 -4.26 -3.70 -20.42
C ARG A 623 -4.51 -2.23 -20.08
N VAL A 624 -5.76 -1.78 -20.06
CA VAL A 624 -6.11 -0.41 -19.61
C VAL A 624 -5.78 -0.21 -18.12
N ILE A 625 -6.08 -1.19 -17.25
CA ILE A 625 -5.67 -1.13 -15.84
C ILE A 625 -4.14 -1.03 -15.72
N ASN A 626 -3.41 -1.84 -16.47
CA ASN A 626 -1.95 -1.83 -16.45
C ASN A 626 -1.38 -0.51 -16.98
N TYR A 627 -1.99 0.08 -18.00
CA TYR A 627 -1.63 1.41 -18.47
C TYR A 627 -1.85 2.47 -17.37
N ILE A 628 -3.07 2.56 -16.83
CA ILE A 628 -3.44 3.52 -15.78
C ILE A 628 -2.51 3.41 -14.56
N LYS A 629 -2.24 2.17 -14.12
CA LYS A 629 -1.36 1.90 -12.97
C LYS A 629 0.09 2.27 -13.18
N ASN A 630 0.56 2.44 -14.42
CA ASN A 630 1.95 2.79 -14.74
C ASN A 630 2.04 4.14 -15.45
N CYS A 631 0.94 4.89 -15.51
CA CYS A 631 0.90 6.20 -16.14
C CYS A 631 1.66 7.20 -15.27
N ASP A 632 2.63 7.87 -15.88
CA ASP A 632 3.49 8.89 -15.28
C ASP A 632 2.94 10.30 -15.47
N SER A 633 1.81 10.47 -16.13
CA SER A 633 1.23 11.78 -16.42
C SER A 633 0.65 12.45 -15.17
N LYS A 634 0.88 13.76 -15.05
CA LYS A 634 0.22 14.60 -14.05
C LYS A 634 -1.27 14.63 -14.24
N TYR A 635 -1.73 14.79 -15.48
CA TYR A 635 -3.15 14.84 -15.82
C TYR A 635 -3.51 13.62 -16.65
N ILE A 636 -4.57 12.92 -16.26
CA ILE A 636 -5.08 11.75 -17.00
C ILE A 636 -6.54 12.03 -17.34
N VAL A 637 -6.83 12.16 -18.63
CA VAL A 637 -8.16 12.47 -19.15
C VAL A 637 -8.78 11.21 -19.76
N SER A 638 -9.90 10.76 -19.23
CA SER A 638 -10.68 9.64 -19.76
C SER A 638 -11.89 10.13 -20.53
N THR A 639 -12.09 9.63 -21.76
CA THR A 639 -13.19 10.07 -22.64
C THR A 639 -14.44 9.19 -22.58
N ARG A 640 -14.46 8.19 -21.68
CA ARG A 640 -15.55 7.20 -21.59
C ARG A 640 -15.77 6.71 -20.17
N TYR A 641 -17.03 6.50 -19.80
CA TYR A 641 -17.38 6.06 -18.45
C TYR A 641 -16.76 4.75 -17.97
N ASP A 642 -16.51 3.79 -18.86
CA ASP A 642 -15.89 2.52 -18.49
C ASP A 642 -14.41 2.71 -18.13
N PHE A 643 -13.70 3.59 -18.83
CA PHE A 643 -12.33 3.95 -18.53
C PHE A 643 -12.25 4.89 -17.32
N SER A 644 -13.18 5.83 -17.18
CA SER A 644 -13.26 6.74 -16.03
C SER A 644 -13.46 5.96 -14.73
N ALA A 645 -14.28 4.91 -14.74
CA ALA A 645 -14.46 4.02 -13.59
C ALA A 645 -13.18 3.23 -13.25
N LEU A 646 -12.36 2.85 -14.24
CA LEU A 646 -11.05 2.22 -14.00
C LEU A 646 -10.03 3.23 -13.50
N LEU A 647 -10.02 4.44 -14.06
CA LEU A 647 -9.13 5.54 -13.68
C LEU A 647 -9.35 5.94 -12.22
N SER A 648 -10.61 6.11 -11.81
CA SER A 648 -10.97 6.34 -10.41
C SER A 648 -10.39 5.26 -9.49
N LYS A 649 -10.50 3.98 -9.87
CA LYS A 649 -10.08 2.87 -9.01
C LYS A 649 -8.57 2.65 -8.96
N TYR A 650 -7.86 2.88 -10.05
CA TYR A 650 -6.47 2.44 -10.22
C TYR A 650 -5.48 3.57 -10.52
N GLY A 651 -5.95 4.80 -10.73
CA GLY A 651 -5.11 5.97 -10.97
C GLY A 651 -4.21 6.31 -9.79
N ASN A 652 -3.05 6.89 -10.07
CA ASN A 652 -2.08 7.30 -9.07
C ASN A 652 -2.64 8.46 -8.21
N ASP A 653 -2.41 8.41 -6.90
CA ASP A 653 -2.83 9.46 -5.95
C ASP A 653 -2.19 10.83 -6.27
N ASN A 654 -1.03 10.84 -6.94
CA ASN A 654 -0.31 12.07 -7.31
C ASN A 654 -0.72 12.66 -8.68
N SER A 655 -1.58 11.97 -9.43
CA SER A 655 -2.13 12.46 -10.71
C SER A 655 -3.52 13.07 -10.51
N VAL A 656 -3.83 14.10 -11.29
CA VAL A 656 -5.17 14.68 -11.45
C VAL A 656 -5.95 13.85 -12.46
N LYS A 657 -7.11 13.33 -12.04
CA LYS A 657 -7.94 12.40 -12.81
C LYS A 657 -9.16 13.14 -13.34
N ILE A 658 -9.25 13.25 -14.64
CA ILE A 658 -10.29 13.98 -15.35
C ILE A 658 -11.14 12.98 -16.13
N ALA A 659 -12.46 13.05 -15.96
CA ALA A 659 -13.42 12.33 -16.79
C ALA A 659 -14.13 13.32 -17.70
N GLN A 660 -14.09 13.10 -19.01
CA GLN A 660 -14.78 13.89 -20.02
C GLN A 660 -15.76 12.99 -20.76
N GLU A 661 -17.05 13.13 -20.47
CA GLU A 661 -18.08 12.27 -21.05
C GLU A 661 -18.70 12.97 -22.28
N HIS A 662 -18.74 12.29 -23.42
CA HIS A 662 -19.14 12.91 -24.70
C HIS A 662 -20.57 12.59 -25.16
N HIS A 663 -21.34 11.86 -24.36
CA HIS A 663 -22.71 11.47 -24.68
C HIS A 663 -23.67 11.92 -23.59
N TYR A 664 -24.88 12.29 -24.00
CA TYR A 664 -25.98 12.42 -23.07
C TYR A 664 -26.34 11.06 -22.46
N HIS A 665 -26.68 11.03 -21.18
CA HIS A 665 -26.85 9.78 -20.44
C HIS A 665 -28.14 9.02 -20.78
N ASN A 666 -29.09 9.65 -21.49
CA ASN A 666 -30.35 9.02 -21.92
C ASN A 666 -31.08 8.26 -20.80
N ASN A 667 -31.05 8.78 -19.57
CA ASN A 667 -31.55 8.13 -18.34
C ASN A 667 -31.08 6.67 -18.12
N ASN A 668 -29.93 6.29 -18.69
CA ASN A 668 -29.40 4.95 -18.56
C ASN A 668 -28.97 4.67 -17.10
N LYS A 669 -29.76 3.87 -16.38
CA LYS A 669 -29.55 3.54 -14.96
C LYS A 669 -28.15 2.95 -14.70
N ARG A 670 -27.62 2.14 -15.61
CA ARG A 670 -26.29 1.52 -15.47
C ARG A 670 -25.18 2.58 -15.53
N TYR A 671 -25.24 3.47 -16.51
CA TYR A 671 -24.31 4.59 -16.65
C TYR A 671 -24.36 5.51 -15.42
N ILE A 672 -25.56 5.93 -15.01
CA ILE A 672 -25.76 6.80 -13.85
C ILE A 672 -25.26 6.14 -12.55
N ASN A 673 -25.51 4.84 -12.35
CA ASN A 673 -25.01 4.11 -11.19
C ASN A 673 -23.48 3.97 -11.19
N ILE A 674 -22.84 3.90 -12.35
CA ILE A 674 -21.38 3.92 -12.45
C ILE A 674 -20.84 5.28 -12.04
N LEU A 675 -21.40 6.38 -12.56
CA LEU A 675 -21.02 7.73 -12.12
C LEU A 675 -21.15 7.88 -10.60
N LYS A 676 -22.33 7.56 -10.05
CA LYS A 676 -22.62 7.67 -8.61
C LYS A 676 -21.66 6.91 -7.71
N ASN A 677 -21.34 5.66 -8.07
CA ASN A 677 -20.68 4.74 -7.15
C ASN A 677 -19.21 4.50 -7.47
N LYS A 678 -18.74 4.79 -8.70
CA LYS A 678 -17.38 4.48 -9.13
C LYS A 678 -16.50 5.69 -9.34
N TYR A 679 -17.03 6.92 -9.40
CA TYR A 679 -16.23 8.13 -9.60
C TYR A 679 -15.71 8.72 -8.28
N TYR A 680 -15.55 7.90 -7.23
CA TYR A 680 -15.15 8.35 -5.89
C TYR A 680 -13.74 8.96 -5.81
N ASN A 681 -12.90 8.76 -6.83
CA ASN A 681 -11.54 9.27 -6.93
C ASN A 681 -11.29 9.89 -8.32
N ILE A 682 -12.32 10.51 -8.92
CA ILE A 682 -12.16 11.41 -10.06
C ILE A 682 -12.12 12.84 -9.50
N ASP A 683 -11.13 13.63 -9.90
CA ASP A 683 -10.95 15.00 -9.43
C ASP A 683 -11.91 15.95 -10.17
N PHE A 684 -12.00 15.82 -11.50
CA PHE A 684 -12.87 16.64 -12.35
C PHE A 684 -13.73 15.81 -13.30
N LEU A 685 -15.02 16.14 -13.38
CA LEU A 685 -15.94 15.62 -14.38
C LEU A 685 -16.36 16.77 -15.31
N PHE A 686 -15.89 16.70 -16.56
CA PHE A 686 -16.20 17.68 -17.58
C PHE A 686 -17.56 17.37 -18.20
N ALA A 687 -18.47 18.31 -18.03
CA ALA A 687 -19.77 18.34 -18.69
C ALA A 687 -19.66 19.17 -19.97
N LEU A 688 -20.16 18.66 -21.10
CA LEU A 688 -20.11 19.40 -22.36
C LEU A 688 -21.13 20.54 -22.45
N THR A 689 -22.20 20.46 -21.64
CA THR A 689 -23.39 21.32 -21.73
C THR A 689 -23.88 21.70 -20.35
N LYS A 690 -24.64 22.80 -20.25
CA LYS A 690 -25.25 23.24 -18.98
C LYS A 690 -26.22 22.19 -18.43
N THR A 691 -26.94 21.49 -19.31
CA THR A 691 -27.83 20.39 -18.89
C THR A 691 -27.05 19.24 -18.26
N LEU A 692 -25.97 18.77 -18.92
CA LEU A 692 -25.12 17.71 -18.36
C LEU A 692 -24.46 18.13 -17.05
N GLU A 693 -24.06 19.39 -16.93
CA GLU A 693 -23.48 19.91 -15.69
C GLU A 693 -24.48 19.81 -14.52
N LYS A 694 -25.73 20.23 -14.76
CA LYS A 694 -26.82 20.12 -13.78
C LYS A 694 -27.11 18.66 -13.41
N ASP A 695 -27.20 17.79 -14.40
CA ASP A 695 -27.49 16.37 -14.19
C ASP A 695 -26.38 15.65 -13.44
N TYR A 696 -25.12 15.89 -13.81
CA TYR A 696 -23.97 15.31 -13.11
C TYR A 696 -23.86 15.82 -11.68
N LYS A 697 -24.10 17.11 -11.41
CA LYS A 697 -24.18 17.65 -10.04
C LYS A 697 -25.27 16.95 -9.22
N LYS A 698 -26.44 16.73 -9.82
CA LYS A 698 -27.55 16.00 -9.18
C LYS A 698 -27.19 14.54 -8.91
N PHE A 699 -26.55 13.85 -9.86
CA PHE A 699 -26.15 12.46 -9.70
C PHE A 699 -25.07 12.31 -8.62
N LEU A 700 -24.11 13.23 -8.59
CA LEU A 700 -22.97 13.19 -7.68
C LEU A 700 -23.21 13.91 -6.34
N ILE A 701 -24.46 14.16 -5.93
CA ILE A 701 -24.78 14.88 -4.69
C ILE A 701 -24.16 14.28 -3.41
N LYS A 702 -23.89 12.96 -3.40
CA LYS A 702 -23.22 12.25 -2.30
C LYS A 702 -21.69 12.21 -2.43
N ASN A 703 -21.15 12.55 -3.60
CA ASN A 703 -19.71 12.57 -3.88
C ASN A 703 -19.16 13.97 -3.54
N LYS A 704 -18.30 14.05 -2.53
CA LYS A 704 -17.70 15.32 -2.07
C LYS A 704 -16.33 15.61 -2.69
N HIS A 705 -15.84 14.73 -3.56
CA HIS A 705 -14.50 14.82 -4.13
C HIS A 705 -14.53 15.36 -5.56
N THR A 706 -15.36 14.76 -6.42
CA THR A 706 -15.41 15.11 -7.85
C THR A 706 -16.06 16.46 -8.07
N LYS A 707 -15.35 17.37 -8.73
CA LYS A 707 -15.88 18.66 -9.16
C LYS A 707 -16.44 18.53 -10.58
N VAL A 708 -17.71 18.88 -10.76
CA VAL A 708 -18.33 18.96 -12.08
C VAL A 708 -18.06 20.35 -12.66
N VAL A 709 -17.52 20.40 -13.88
CA VAL A 709 -17.13 21.66 -14.55
C VAL A 709 -17.66 21.65 -15.98
N LEU A 710 -18.21 22.78 -16.44
CA LEU A 710 -18.64 22.96 -17.82
C LEU A 710 -17.42 23.19 -18.73
N VAL A 711 -17.14 22.23 -19.61
CA VAL A 711 -16.06 22.26 -20.59
C VAL A 711 -16.59 21.74 -21.92
N PRO A 712 -17.11 22.61 -22.80
CA PRO A 712 -17.59 22.23 -24.13
C PRO A 712 -16.46 21.68 -25.03
N ASN A 713 -16.84 20.98 -26.10
CA ASN A 713 -15.89 20.65 -27.16
C ASN A 713 -15.53 21.92 -27.95
N MET A 714 -14.32 21.95 -28.51
CA MET A 714 -13.81 23.10 -29.26
C MET A 714 -14.05 22.99 -30.77
N LEU A 715 -14.38 24.12 -31.38
CA LEU A 715 -14.17 24.38 -32.80
C LEU A 715 -12.69 24.73 -33.01
N TYR A 716 -11.93 23.78 -33.56
CA TYR A 716 -10.49 23.93 -33.73
C TYR A 716 -10.10 25.00 -34.78
N TYR A 717 -10.96 25.20 -35.78
CA TYR A 717 -10.76 26.17 -36.84
C TYR A 717 -12.09 26.89 -37.10
N ILE A 718 -12.03 28.22 -37.20
CA ILE A 718 -13.14 29.05 -37.64
C ILE A 718 -12.78 29.58 -39.03
N PRO A 719 -13.63 29.35 -40.04
CA PRO A 719 -13.32 29.74 -41.41
C PRO A 719 -13.28 31.26 -41.55
N SER A 720 -12.28 31.73 -42.30
CA SER A 720 -12.20 33.12 -42.75
C SER A 720 -13.31 33.44 -43.76
N LYS A 721 -13.63 32.47 -44.62
CA LYS A 721 -14.73 32.54 -45.58
C LYS A 721 -16.09 32.31 -44.90
N GLN A 722 -17.13 32.90 -45.47
CA GLN A 722 -18.51 32.79 -45.00
C GLN A 722 -19.42 32.48 -46.18
N SER A 723 -20.52 31.79 -45.90
CA SER A 723 -21.61 31.70 -46.88
C SER A 723 -22.18 33.09 -47.12
N LYS A 724 -22.48 33.39 -48.38
CA LYS A 724 -23.16 34.63 -48.76
C LYS A 724 -24.67 34.59 -48.48
N LEU A 725 -25.21 33.42 -48.10
CA LEU A 725 -26.63 33.19 -47.81
C LEU A 725 -27.58 33.57 -48.97
N ASP A 726 -27.05 33.66 -50.19
CA ASP A 726 -27.74 34.02 -51.45
C ASP A 726 -28.18 32.80 -52.26
N LYS A 727 -27.59 31.63 -51.99
CA LYS A 727 -27.91 30.37 -52.67
C LYS A 727 -29.14 29.71 -52.07
N LYS A 728 -29.97 29.10 -52.90
CA LYS A 728 -31.19 28.40 -52.48
C LYS A 728 -30.90 26.96 -52.08
N ASN A 729 -29.91 26.77 -51.21
CA ASN A 729 -29.45 25.46 -50.77
C ASN A 729 -29.59 25.34 -49.25
N ILE A 730 -30.19 24.24 -48.82
CA ILE A 730 -30.24 23.77 -47.44
C ILE A 730 -29.25 22.62 -47.30
N ILE A 731 -28.60 22.52 -46.15
CA ILE A 731 -27.63 21.45 -45.88
C ILE A 731 -27.92 20.75 -44.55
N THR A 732 -27.67 19.45 -44.51
CA THR A 732 -27.54 18.67 -43.28
C THR A 732 -26.29 17.80 -43.40
N ILE A 733 -25.56 17.65 -42.29
CA ILE A 733 -24.36 16.81 -42.23
C ILE A 733 -24.47 15.90 -41.01
N SER A 734 -24.50 14.59 -41.23
CA SER A 734 -24.54 13.61 -40.15
C SER A 734 -24.12 12.22 -40.61
N ARG A 735 -23.88 11.30 -39.68
CA ARG A 735 -23.94 9.86 -40.02
C ARG A 735 -25.38 9.52 -40.42
N LEU A 736 -25.58 8.67 -41.42
CA LEU A 736 -26.93 8.24 -41.82
C LEU A 736 -27.32 7.01 -40.98
N ASP A 737 -27.68 7.28 -39.73
CA ASP A 737 -28.30 6.31 -38.83
C ASP A 737 -29.69 6.78 -38.39
N TYR A 738 -30.49 5.82 -37.91
CA TYR A 738 -31.86 6.07 -37.48
C TYR A 738 -31.97 7.22 -36.46
N GLY A 739 -31.01 7.34 -35.53
CA GLY A 739 -31.04 8.36 -34.48
C GLY A 739 -30.81 9.79 -34.97
N LYS A 740 -30.34 10.00 -36.22
CA LYS A 740 -30.21 11.33 -36.83
C LYS A 740 -31.50 11.82 -37.49
N ARG A 741 -32.45 10.91 -37.76
CA ARG A 741 -33.79 11.23 -38.29
C ARG A 741 -33.78 12.15 -39.51
N ASN A 742 -32.86 11.89 -40.44
CA ASN A 742 -32.83 12.62 -41.72
C ASN A 742 -34.13 12.39 -42.53
N ASP A 743 -34.88 11.33 -42.23
CA ASP A 743 -36.22 11.10 -42.79
C ASP A 743 -37.22 12.19 -42.40
N ASP A 744 -37.15 12.72 -41.17
CA ASP A 744 -37.99 13.85 -40.75
C ASP A 744 -37.65 15.12 -41.54
N ILE A 745 -36.36 15.35 -41.82
CA ILE A 745 -35.90 16.49 -42.64
C ILE A 745 -36.43 16.35 -44.08
N ILE A 746 -36.34 15.15 -44.66
CA ILE A 746 -36.83 14.86 -46.03
C ILE A 746 -38.34 15.08 -46.12
N LYS A 747 -39.11 14.54 -45.17
CA LYS A 747 -40.58 14.69 -45.14
C LYS A 747 -40.99 16.14 -44.97
N ALA A 748 -40.37 16.87 -44.04
CA ALA A 748 -40.64 18.30 -43.85
C ALA A 748 -40.29 19.10 -45.12
N PHE A 749 -39.12 18.84 -45.73
CA PHE A 749 -38.69 19.53 -46.93
C PHE A 749 -39.58 19.26 -48.15
N SER A 750 -40.13 18.05 -48.28
CA SER A 750 -41.10 17.72 -49.35
C SER A 750 -42.40 18.52 -49.31
N LYS A 751 -42.71 19.14 -48.16
CA LYS A 751 -43.92 19.97 -47.96
C LYS A 751 -43.68 21.46 -48.19
N ILE A 752 -42.43 21.88 -48.44
CA ILE A 752 -42.06 23.29 -48.68
C ILE A 752 -42.47 23.71 -50.10
N LYS A 753 -43.19 24.83 -50.18
CA LYS A 753 -43.81 25.34 -51.42
C LYS A 753 -42.81 25.91 -52.42
N GLU A 754 -41.67 26.42 -51.96
CA GLU A 754 -40.65 27.05 -52.82
C GLU A 754 -39.83 26.01 -53.57
N ASN A 755 -40.21 25.74 -54.82
CA ASN A 755 -39.69 24.64 -55.64
C ASN A 755 -38.23 24.80 -56.11
N ASP A 756 -37.64 25.98 -55.99
CA ASP A 756 -36.28 26.28 -56.44
C ASP A 756 -35.19 26.04 -55.39
N TRP A 757 -35.58 25.68 -54.17
CA TRP A 757 -34.64 25.26 -53.12
C TRP A 757 -34.24 23.79 -53.26
N LYS A 758 -32.98 23.50 -52.92
CA LYS A 758 -32.41 22.16 -52.86
C LYS A 758 -31.94 21.81 -51.45
N LEU A 759 -32.14 20.56 -51.04
CA LEU A 759 -31.63 19.99 -49.80
C LEU A 759 -30.46 19.05 -50.11
N TYR A 760 -29.30 19.35 -49.54
CA TYR A 760 -28.11 18.51 -49.61
C TYR A 760 -27.92 17.76 -48.29
N ILE A 761 -27.91 16.44 -48.37
CA ILE A 761 -27.66 15.56 -47.22
C ILE A 761 -26.27 14.96 -47.40
N ILE A 762 -25.33 15.35 -46.54
CA ILE A 762 -23.94 14.90 -46.56
C ILE A 762 -23.71 13.89 -45.44
N GLY A 763 -23.24 12.70 -45.80
CA GLY A 763 -23.07 11.62 -44.87
C GLY A 763 -23.24 10.25 -45.49
N ASP A 764 -22.83 9.24 -44.74
CA ASP A 764 -23.02 7.84 -45.10
C ASP A 764 -23.43 7.04 -43.86
N GLY A 765 -24.01 5.86 -44.06
CA GLY A 765 -24.47 4.98 -42.99
C GLY A 765 -25.58 4.03 -43.43
N LYS A 766 -26.08 3.27 -42.44
CA LYS A 766 -27.04 2.18 -42.67
C LYS A 766 -28.36 2.64 -43.27
N GLU A 767 -28.74 3.90 -43.06
CA GLU A 767 -29.99 4.47 -43.57
C GLU A 767 -29.88 5.00 -45.01
N PHE A 768 -28.69 4.99 -45.65
CA PHE A 768 -28.52 5.59 -46.98
C PHE A 768 -29.57 5.09 -47.99
N ASN A 769 -29.73 3.76 -48.11
CA ASN A 769 -30.68 3.16 -49.06
C ASN A 769 -32.15 3.45 -48.69
N ASN A 770 -32.47 3.47 -47.40
CA ASN A 770 -33.83 3.77 -46.93
C ASN A 770 -34.21 5.23 -47.23
N LEU A 771 -33.29 6.16 -46.99
CA LEU A 771 -33.48 7.58 -47.29
C LEU A 771 -33.58 7.81 -48.79
N ASN A 772 -32.76 7.13 -49.59
CA ASN A 772 -32.84 7.22 -51.05
C ASN A 772 -34.18 6.70 -51.58
N LYS A 773 -34.67 5.59 -51.02
CA LYS A 773 -36.01 5.07 -51.33
C LYS A 773 -37.10 6.08 -50.95
N LEU A 774 -37.03 6.67 -49.76
CA LEU A 774 -37.99 7.68 -49.32
C LEU A 774 -38.03 8.91 -50.26
N ILE A 775 -36.87 9.36 -50.75
CA ILE A 775 -36.79 10.47 -51.71
C ILE A 775 -37.47 10.11 -53.04
N ASN A 776 -37.26 8.88 -53.52
CA ASN A 776 -37.93 8.35 -54.71
C ASN A 776 -39.44 8.25 -54.51
N ASP A 777 -39.88 7.67 -53.39
CA ASP A 777 -41.31 7.48 -53.08
C ASP A 777 -42.06 8.83 -52.97
N LEU A 778 -41.35 9.90 -52.58
CA LEU A 778 -41.86 11.27 -52.52
C LEU A 778 -41.69 12.05 -53.85
N ASN A 779 -41.08 11.47 -54.88
CA ASN A 779 -40.73 12.12 -56.16
C ASN A 779 -39.89 13.40 -55.99
N MET A 780 -38.90 13.38 -55.09
CA MET A 780 -38.10 14.57 -54.71
C MET A 780 -36.66 14.55 -55.22
N ASN A 781 -36.31 13.67 -56.17
CA ASN A 781 -34.94 13.46 -56.64
C ASN A 781 -34.25 14.71 -57.22
N ASP A 782 -35.02 15.64 -57.81
CA ASP A 782 -34.46 16.88 -58.38
C ASP A 782 -34.12 17.94 -57.32
N ARG A 783 -34.68 17.79 -56.11
CA ARG A 783 -34.59 18.77 -55.02
C ARG A 783 -33.85 18.23 -53.80
N ILE A 784 -33.81 16.93 -53.55
CA ILE A 784 -33.10 16.33 -52.41
C ILE A 784 -31.95 15.46 -52.91
N ILE A 785 -30.73 15.81 -52.51
CA ILE A 785 -29.50 15.19 -53.00
C ILE A 785 -28.76 14.52 -51.85
N LEU A 786 -28.71 13.19 -51.87
CA LEU A 786 -27.83 12.39 -51.01
C LEU A 786 -26.43 12.32 -51.65
N THR A 787 -25.45 12.95 -51.01
CA THR A 787 -24.10 13.10 -51.59
C THR A 787 -23.13 11.99 -51.21
N GLY A 788 -23.47 11.17 -50.21
CA GLY A 788 -22.55 10.22 -49.59
C GLY A 788 -21.54 10.90 -48.66
N TYR A 789 -20.47 10.17 -48.33
CA TYR A 789 -19.35 10.74 -47.55
C TYR A 789 -18.57 11.77 -48.38
N LYS A 790 -18.21 12.89 -47.74
CA LYS A 790 -17.41 13.97 -48.31
C LYS A 790 -16.22 14.30 -47.43
N ASN A 791 -15.10 14.68 -48.05
CA ASN A 791 -13.93 15.15 -47.33
C ASN A 791 -14.14 16.59 -46.81
N LYS A 792 -13.14 17.14 -46.10
CA LYS A 792 -13.27 18.44 -45.43
C LYS A 792 -13.42 19.57 -46.45
N GLU A 793 -12.65 19.53 -47.52
CA GLU A 793 -12.63 20.54 -48.59
C GLU A 793 -13.98 20.57 -49.33
N GLU A 794 -14.51 19.40 -49.68
CA GLU A 794 -15.84 19.28 -50.29
C GLU A 794 -16.95 19.76 -49.36
N ILE A 795 -16.89 19.42 -48.06
CA ILE A 795 -17.86 19.92 -47.07
C ILE A 795 -17.83 21.45 -46.98
N GLU A 796 -16.63 22.06 -46.98
CA GLU A 796 -16.48 23.51 -46.99
C GLU A 796 -17.15 24.14 -48.24
N GLU A 797 -17.00 23.55 -49.42
CA GLU A 797 -17.67 24.04 -50.62
C GLU A 797 -19.20 24.02 -50.51
N TYR A 798 -19.77 22.96 -49.93
CA TYR A 798 -21.21 22.89 -49.68
C TYR A 798 -21.64 23.95 -48.66
N MET A 799 -20.94 24.06 -47.53
CA MET A 799 -21.24 25.07 -46.50
C MET A 799 -21.24 26.50 -47.08
N LEU A 800 -20.22 26.86 -47.87
CA LEU A 800 -20.12 28.18 -48.51
C LEU A 800 -21.24 28.46 -49.52
N LYS A 801 -21.89 27.43 -50.04
CA LYS A 801 -23.00 27.50 -50.99
C LYS A 801 -24.36 27.24 -50.33
N SER A 802 -24.44 27.19 -48.99
CA SER A 802 -25.67 26.88 -48.25
C SER A 802 -26.15 28.06 -47.43
N SER A 803 -27.47 28.17 -47.29
CA SER A 803 -28.11 29.32 -46.62
C SER A 803 -28.90 28.94 -45.37
N LEU A 804 -29.10 27.64 -45.13
CA LEU A 804 -29.80 27.11 -43.97
C LEU A 804 -29.26 25.73 -43.62
N PHE A 805 -29.06 25.46 -42.33
CA PHE A 805 -28.70 24.14 -41.84
C PHE A 805 -29.87 23.51 -41.06
N LEU A 806 -30.17 22.24 -41.32
CA LEU A 806 -31.24 21.51 -40.64
C LEU A 806 -30.69 20.34 -39.82
N MET A 807 -31.23 20.12 -38.62
CA MET A 807 -30.89 18.97 -37.78
C MET A 807 -32.12 18.37 -37.07
N ALA A 808 -32.34 17.08 -37.26
CA ALA A 808 -33.47 16.36 -36.66
C ALA A 808 -33.09 15.28 -35.63
N SER A 809 -31.84 15.23 -35.18
CA SER A 809 -31.33 14.20 -34.26
C SER A 809 -32.23 13.96 -33.03
N GLU A 810 -32.33 12.71 -32.56
CA GLU A 810 -33.06 12.35 -31.34
C GLU A 810 -32.24 12.61 -30.06
N THR A 811 -30.92 12.34 -30.12
CA THR A 811 -30.04 12.48 -28.96
C THR A 811 -28.65 12.93 -29.41
N GLU A 812 -28.06 13.88 -28.67
CA GLU A 812 -26.67 14.33 -28.84
C GLU A 812 -26.04 14.63 -27.48
N GLY A 813 -24.71 14.67 -27.42
CA GLY A 813 -23.99 15.29 -26.30
C GLY A 813 -23.94 16.82 -26.48
N LEU A 814 -23.12 17.24 -27.44
CA LEU A 814 -23.01 18.60 -27.96
C LEU A 814 -22.87 18.49 -29.49
N PRO A 815 -23.88 18.88 -30.30
CA PRO A 815 -23.88 18.68 -31.75
C PRO A 815 -22.92 19.64 -32.46
N MET A 816 -21.66 19.21 -32.59
CA MET A 816 -20.61 20.02 -33.22
C MET A 816 -20.93 20.48 -34.64
N VAL A 817 -21.72 19.71 -35.40
CA VAL A 817 -22.12 20.07 -36.77
C VAL A 817 -22.93 21.38 -36.85
N LEU A 818 -23.70 21.71 -35.80
CA LEU A 818 -24.37 23.02 -35.72
C LEU A 818 -23.34 24.13 -35.59
N LEU A 819 -22.38 23.98 -34.67
CA LEU A 819 -21.30 24.95 -34.47
C LEU A 819 -20.45 25.10 -35.74
N GLU A 820 -20.18 24.00 -36.45
CA GLU A 820 -19.46 24.02 -37.73
C GLU A 820 -20.23 24.81 -38.79
N ALA A 821 -21.53 24.58 -38.98
CA ALA A 821 -22.36 25.34 -39.92
C ALA A 821 -22.46 26.83 -39.53
N MET A 822 -22.70 27.11 -38.25
CA MET A 822 -22.76 28.46 -37.70
C MET A 822 -21.44 29.21 -37.90
N SER A 823 -20.29 28.53 -37.88
CA SER A 823 -18.98 29.17 -38.12
C SER A 823 -18.83 29.75 -39.53
N TYR A 824 -19.58 29.22 -40.51
CA TYR A 824 -19.70 29.78 -41.87
C TYR A 824 -20.78 30.85 -41.99
N GLY A 825 -21.45 31.23 -40.90
CA GLY A 825 -22.56 32.19 -40.88
C GLY A 825 -23.91 31.57 -41.27
N ILE A 826 -24.06 30.25 -41.23
CA ILE A 826 -25.29 29.58 -41.66
C ILE A 826 -26.23 29.47 -40.45
N PRO A 827 -27.45 30.04 -40.49
CA PRO A 827 -28.42 29.84 -39.43
C PRO A 827 -28.92 28.40 -39.39
N CYS A 828 -29.22 27.92 -38.19
CA CYS A 828 -29.58 26.53 -37.96
C CYS A 828 -31.02 26.39 -37.45
N ILE A 829 -31.74 25.37 -37.90
CA ILE A 829 -33.02 24.95 -37.34
C ILE A 829 -32.87 23.51 -36.85
N ALA A 830 -33.21 23.27 -35.59
CA ALA A 830 -33.09 21.96 -35.00
C ALA A 830 -34.27 21.61 -34.10
N TYR A 831 -34.58 20.32 -33.97
CA TYR A 831 -35.47 19.86 -32.91
C TYR A 831 -34.82 20.01 -31.52
N GLU A 832 -35.65 20.31 -30.53
CA GLU A 832 -35.25 20.26 -29.13
C GLU A 832 -34.87 18.82 -28.76
N ILE A 833 -33.70 18.69 -28.14
CA ILE A 833 -33.19 17.45 -27.57
C ILE A 833 -32.76 17.69 -26.14
N ALA A 834 -32.58 16.62 -25.38
CA ALA A 834 -32.29 16.72 -23.96
C ALA A 834 -31.01 17.51 -23.60
N SER A 835 -30.01 17.57 -24.48
CA SER A 835 -28.74 18.26 -24.23
C SER A 835 -28.12 18.84 -25.50
N GLY A 836 -27.48 20.01 -25.41
CA GLY A 836 -26.56 20.53 -26.43
C GLY A 836 -27.15 21.52 -27.42
N VAL A 837 -28.38 21.31 -27.92
CA VAL A 837 -29.01 22.28 -28.84
C VAL A 837 -29.23 23.62 -28.16
N ASN A 838 -29.78 23.63 -26.94
CA ASN A 838 -30.02 24.86 -26.17
C ASN A 838 -28.73 25.57 -25.68
N ASP A 839 -27.56 24.93 -25.82
CA ASP A 839 -26.27 25.55 -25.54
C ASP A 839 -25.69 26.25 -26.78
N ILE A 840 -26.16 25.87 -27.97
CA ILE A 840 -25.67 26.35 -29.28
C ILE A 840 -26.68 27.31 -29.92
N ILE A 841 -27.96 26.94 -29.99
CA ILE A 841 -28.99 27.79 -30.57
C ILE A 841 -29.63 28.63 -29.47
N ASP A 842 -29.54 29.95 -29.61
CA ASP A 842 -30.32 30.92 -28.88
C ASP A 842 -31.58 31.21 -29.74
N ASN A 843 -32.72 30.61 -29.36
CA ASN A 843 -33.93 30.56 -30.18
C ASN A 843 -34.40 31.96 -30.63
N ASN A 844 -34.76 32.09 -31.92
CA ASN A 844 -35.11 33.33 -32.61
C ASN A 844 -33.95 34.34 -32.78
N LYS A 845 -32.74 34.04 -32.31
CA LYS A 845 -31.60 34.95 -32.38
C LYS A 845 -30.54 34.50 -33.39
N ASN A 846 -30.12 33.25 -33.32
CA ASN A 846 -29.12 32.67 -34.24
C ASN A 846 -29.63 31.41 -34.98
N GLY A 847 -30.92 31.11 -34.82
CA GLY A 847 -31.56 29.91 -35.33
C GLY A 847 -32.90 29.66 -34.64
N TYR A 848 -33.49 28.50 -34.92
CA TYR A 848 -34.75 28.07 -34.31
C TYR A 848 -34.65 26.70 -33.65
N ILE A 849 -35.29 26.57 -32.49
CA ILE A 849 -35.41 25.32 -31.74
C ILE A 849 -36.88 24.92 -31.73
N ILE A 850 -37.17 23.77 -32.33
CA ILE A 850 -38.54 23.29 -32.50
C ILE A 850 -38.86 22.25 -31.43
N LYS A 851 -39.87 22.52 -30.61
CA LYS A 851 -40.20 21.69 -29.45
C LYS A 851 -41.12 20.55 -29.85
N ASN A 852 -41.14 19.50 -29.02
CA ASN A 852 -42.03 18.34 -29.15
C ASN A 852 -41.97 17.64 -30.52
N ARG A 853 -40.90 17.84 -31.29
CA ARG A 853 -40.79 17.41 -32.69
C ARG A 853 -42.00 17.83 -33.53
N ASN A 854 -42.50 19.06 -33.33
CA ASN A 854 -43.62 19.60 -34.08
C ASN A 854 -43.22 19.83 -35.54
N GLU A 855 -43.69 18.98 -36.45
CA GLU A 855 -43.37 19.05 -37.87
C GLU A 855 -43.91 20.33 -38.53
N GLU A 856 -45.11 20.77 -38.15
CA GLU A 856 -45.74 21.98 -38.71
C GLU A 856 -44.92 23.23 -38.38
N GLU A 857 -44.50 23.37 -37.12
CA GLU A 857 -43.63 24.47 -36.69
C GLU A 857 -42.24 24.38 -37.35
N TYR A 858 -41.71 23.16 -37.56
CA TYR A 858 -40.45 22.95 -38.26
C TYR A 858 -40.52 23.46 -39.69
N ILE A 859 -41.58 23.12 -40.42
CA ILE A 859 -41.84 23.60 -41.79
C ILE A 859 -42.03 25.12 -41.80
N GLU A 860 -42.85 25.67 -40.90
CA GLU A 860 -43.11 27.10 -40.80
C GLU A 860 -41.81 27.90 -40.62
N LYS A 861 -40.91 27.46 -39.73
CA LYS A 861 -39.62 28.16 -39.53
C LYS A 861 -38.68 28.00 -40.71
N ILE A 862 -38.71 26.87 -41.41
CA ILE A 862 -37.93 26.70 -42.64
C ILE A 862 -38.43 27.68 -43.70
N GLU A 863 -39.73 27.71 -43.99
CA GLU A 863 -40.34 28.63 -44.97
C GLU A 863 -40.06 30.08 -44.60
N LYS A 864 -40.17 30.43 -43.32
CA LYS A 864 -39.84 31.79 -42.82
C LYS A 864 -38.42 32.21 -43.16
N VAL A 865 -37.42 31.35 -42.92
CA VAL A 865 -36.00 31.67 -43.18
C VAL A 865 -35.67 31.65 -44.68
N ILE A 866 -36.33 30.79 -45.44
CA ILE A 866 -36.18 30.72 -46.89
C ILE A 866 -36.70 32.00 -47.56
N ASN A 867 -37.87 32.46 -47.12
CA ASN A 867 -38.59 33.59 -47.74
C ASN A 867 -38.11 34.97 -47.28
N ASP A 868 -37.49 35.08 -46.10
CA ASP A 868 -36.96 36.34 -45.59
C ASP A 868 -35.41 36.34 -45.59
N SER A 869 -34.84 36.87 -46.68
CA SER A 869 -33.39 37.00 -46.82
C SER A 869 -32.75 37.95 -45.79
N LYS A 870 -33.48 38.96 -45.31
CA LYS A 870 -32.96 39.89 -44.29
C LYS A 870 -32.83 39.18 -42.96
N LEU A 871 -33.90 38.51 -42.52
CA LEU A 871 -33.90 37.67 -41.34
C LEU A 871 -32.82 36.59 -41.41
N ARG A 872 -32.67 35.92 -42.56
CA ARG A 872 -31.64 34.89 -42.74
C ARG A 872 -30.22 35.42 -42.52
N ASN A 873 -29.92 36.62 -43.02
CA ASN A 873 -28.63 37.28 -42.79
C ASN A 873 -28.44 37.69 -41.33
N GLU A 874 -29.47 38.24 -40.68
CA GLU A 874 -29.44 38.60 -39.26
C GLU A 874 -29.15 37.37 -38.38
N LEU A 875 -29.87 36.26 -38.60
CA LEU A 875 -29.63 35.00 -37.90
C LEU A 875 -28.23 34.45 -38.18
N GLY A 876 -27.72 34.59 -39.41
CA GLY A 876 -26.39 34.14 -39.81
C GLY A 876 -25.25 34.87 -39.12
N ILE A 877 -25.37 36.19 -38.92
CA ILE A 877 -24.41 36.99 -38.15
C ILE A 877 -24.35 36.49 -36.70
N GLU A 878 -25.51 36.34 -36.06
CA GLU A 878 -25.58 35.86 -34.67
C GLU A 878 -25.13 34.39 -34.53
N ALA A 879 -25.37 33.56 -35.54
CA ALA A 879 -24.84 32.20 -35.63
C ALA A 879 -23.30 32.21 -35.59
N LYS A 880 -22.66 33.04 -36.41
CA LYS A 880 -21.20 33.15 -36.40
C LYS A 880 -20.66 33.68 -35.08
N ASN A 881 -21.30 34.69 -34.49
CA ASN A 881 -20.95 35.21 -33.17
C ASN A 881 -21.00 34.11 -32.11
N LYS A 882 -22.03 33.27 -32.13
CA LYS A 882 -22.16 32.13 -31.23
C LYS A 882 -21.08 31.08 -31.43
N ALA A 883 -20.78 30.71 -32.67
CA ALA A 883 -19.71 29.75 -32.98
C ALA A 883 -18.35 30.20 -32.42
N ASN A 884 -18.06 31.52 -32.44
CA ASN A 884 -16.82 32.08 -31.89
C ASN A 884 -16.67 31.85 -30.37
N GLU A 885 -17.76 31.67 -29.62
CA GLU A 885 -17.71 31.32 -28.18
C GLU A 885 -17.07 29.94 -27.93
N PHE A 886 -17.11 29.06 -28.93
CA PHE A 886 -16.56 27.69 -28.89
C PHE A 886 -15.20 27.57 -29.59
N SER A 887 -14.59 28.70 -29.96
CA SER A 887 -13.27 28.77 -30.59
C SER A 887 -12.18 28.07 -29.76
N LYS A 888 -11.12 27.63 -30.45
CA LYS A 888 -9.91 27.07 -29.82
C LYS A 888 -9.43 27.94 -28.66
N GLU A 889 -9.30 29.25 -28.87
CA GLU A 889 -8.77 30.19 -27.89
C GLU A 889 -9.64 30.24 -26.63
N LYS A 890 -10.97 30.28 -26.77
CA LYS A 890 -11.90 30.33 -25.64
C LYS A 890 -11.88 29.04 -24.83
N ILE A 891 -11.89 27.88 -25.49
CA ILE A 891 -11.94 26.59 -24.80
C ILE A 891 -10.59 26.24 -24.16
N VAL A 892 -9.46 26.52 -24.82
CA VAL A 892 -8.11 26.31 -24.23
C VAL A 892 -7.95 27.12 -22.94
N ASN A 893 -8.43 28.37 -22.91
CA ASN A 893 -8.42 29.18 -21.69
C ASN A 893 -9.20 28.55 -20.52
N ILE A 894 -10.26 27.77 -20.79
CA ILE A 894 -10.99 27.03 -19.76
C ILE A 894 -10.14 25.85 -19.27
N TRP A 895 -9.52 25.10 -20.19
CA TRP A 895 -8.63 23.99 -19.85
C TRP A 895 -7.45 24.45 -18.98
N GLU A 896 -6.74 25.50 -19.37
CA GLU A 896 -5.59 26.00 -18.61
C GLU A 896 -5.93 26.41 -17.17
N LYS A 897 -7.11 27.00 -16.94
CA LYS A 897 -7.57 27.36 -15.58
C LYS A 897 -7.80 26.15 -14.68
N ILE A 898 -8.02 24.97 -15.25
CA ILE A 898 -8.24 23.72 -14.52
C ILE A 898 -6.90 22.97 -14.34
N LEU A 899 -5.98 23.10 -15.30
CA LEU A 899 -4.68 22.46 -15.26
C LEU A 899 -3.69 23.21 -14.34
N LYS A 900 -3.76 24.54 -14.25
CA LYS A 900 -3.00 25.35 -13.27
C LYS A 900 -3.55 25.16 -11.85
#